data_AF-A0A7W4HQY8-F1
#
_entry.id   AF-A0A7W4HQY8-F1
#
_cell.length_a   1.000
_cell.length_b   1.000
_cell.length_c   1.000
_cell.angle_alpha   90.00
_cell.angle_beta   90.00
_cell.angle_gamma   90.00
#
_symmetry.space_group_name_H-M   'P 1'
#
loop_
_entity.id
_entity.type
_entity.pdbx_description
1 polymer ?
#
loop_
_entity_poly.entity_id
_entity_poly.type
_entity_poly.pdbx_seq_one_letter_code
_entity_poly.pdbx_strand_id
1 'polypeptide(L)'
;MPQVKRKTPEQFVAQSPIGERLLGGVFERNLASGALRFIEINSQPQEHPKLGNNEAKISEVLESGYFGITNENPEFIEKEINNLLITEADVPPSYYDLQKRIARERGYGDMEITNEMKEETVEVLQDDQAESLMEWSEYLRSDGNGHIYPDWFKVYVWESLKKMGEFDREKGKFKKRTKSTTAPWPELNAEALAYVWDKINHGVVKGDAVDDEKLANLLNNGNFSTLYAHALHEAETGGITPELREITEGTWVKYDQTQSSDYSDSYEENGEYAYNALIYNEAAMSLSQSLYSKGTGWCSARFGIADRQLSMGDFYVYYTLDDQGNYTIPRIAIRMERGVVAEVRGIEPNQNLESNMIDIAYKKLKTLPGGDEYFEKVKNMKRLTEIDERVKGSGELTADDIKFLRFSGRIKGFGYYKDPRIEELLQGRSLDDDLGLVLDNPSATANDINEVMKHLYDHEIVRNADKLFSAGVSIVILANSIRSYGKEVTICRAAIDKLVQKGVNSEYLNGLVDAMRANRNGYASSDIERWADGLKNAVNNLSCDDETKNMIARDIISYEMTGMNGYEIYCEGFINKLVDLGGDRAEISRRVLQFIPDWEIDELGVDVLAQYGLDEKEVEKYVASMPGAMGGYGE
;
A
#
# COMPACT_ATOMS: atom_id res chain seq x y z
N MET A 1 36.46 -22.26 -26.57
CA MET A 1 35.97 -20.95 -26.11
C MET A 1 35.76 -20.08 -27.34
N PRO A 2 34.59 -19.44 -27.52
CA PRO A 2 34.38 -18.50 -28.60
C PRO A 2 35.41 -17.36 -28.49
N GLN A 3 36.23 -17.19 -29.52
CA GLN A 3 37.23 -16.12 -29.57
C GLN A 3 36.57 -14.85 -30.12
N VAL A 4 36.72 -13.73 -29.41
CA VAL A 4 36.29 -12.43 -29.93
C VAL A 4 37.24 -12.05 -31.06
N LYS A 5 36.72 -11.93 -32.28
CA LYS A 5 37.52 -11.49 -33.42
C LYS A 5 37.72 -9.98 -33.33
N ARG A 6 38.96 -9.53 -33.47
CA ARG A 6 39.28 -8.11 -33.63
C ARG A 6 38.50 -7.53 -34.81
N LYS A 7 37.83 -6.40 -34.60
CA LYS A 7 37.03 -5.67 -35.60
C LYS A 7 37.34 -4.18 -35.54
N THR A 8 37.23 -3.50 -36.68
CA THR A 8 37.17 -2.03 -36.70
C THR A 8 35.86 -1.55 -36.05
N PRO A 9 35.79 -0.30 -35.56
CA PRO A 9 34.53 0.28 -35.08
C PRO A 9 33.38 0.13 -36.07
N GLU A 10 33.64 0.37 -37.35
CA GLU A 10 32.66 0.31 -38.44
C GLU A 10 32.17 -1.12 -38.64
N GLN A 11 33.08 -2.12 -38.59
CA GLN A 11 32.71 -3.54 -38.63
C GLN A 11 31.89 -3.95 -37.42
N PHE A 12 32.23 -3.46 -36.23
CA PHE A 12 31.49 -3.76 -35.00
C PHE A 12 30.08 -3.15 -35.01
N VAL A 13 29.93 -1.91 -35.46
CA VAL A 13 28.62 -1.27 -35.61
C VAL A 13 27.82 -1.95 -36.73
N ALA A 14 28.44 -2.29 -37.86
CA ALA A 14 27.76 -2.95 -38.98
C ALA A 14 27.17 -4.32 -38.62
N GLN A 15 27.82 -5.09 -37.75
CA GLN A 15 27.31 -6.38 -37.28
C GLN A 15 26.22 -6.27 -36.20
N SER A 16 26.12 -5.11 -35.53
CA SER A 16 25.15 -4.91 -34.46
C SER A 16 23.74 -4.76 -35.02
N PRO A 17 22.69 -4.91 -34.20
CA PRO A 17 21.30 -4.70 -34.64
C PRO A 17 21.00 -3.31 -35.24
N ILE A 18 21.83 -2.30 -34.96
CA ILE A 18 21.65 -0.96 -35.54
C ILE A 18 22.32 -0.82 -36.91
N GLY A 19 23.27 -1.70 -37.28
CA GLY A 19 24.00 -1.63 -38.54
C GLY A 19 23.09 -1.67 -39.78
N GLU A 20 22.08 -2.54 -39.78
CA GLU A 20 21.07 -2.60 -40.86
C GLU A 20 20.31 -1.29 -41.01
N ARG A 21 19.95 -0.64 -39.89
CA ARG A 21 19.25 0.65 -39.89
C ARG A 21 20.14 1.77 -40.42
N LEU A 22 21.41 1.79 -40.04
CA LEU A 22 22.35 2.80 -40.54
C LEU A 22 22.55 2.65 -42.06
N LEU A 23 22.70 1.42 -42.54
CA LEU A 23 22.93 1.12 -43.96
C LEU A 23 21.70 1.34 -44.86
N GLY A 24 20.53 0.82 -44.51
CA GLY A 24 19.33 0.93 -45.35
C GLY A 24 18.46 2.15 -45.01
N GLY A 25 18.55 2.65 -43.78
CA GLY A 25 17.71 3.76 -43.32
C GLY A 25 18.40 5.11 -43.44
N VAL A 26 19.57 5.28 -42.81
CA VAL A 26 20.21 6.60 -42.68
C VAL A 26 21.04 6.92 -43.93
N PHE A 27 21.91 6.00 -44.34
CA PHE A 27 22.74 6.17 -45.53
C PHE A 27 21.92 6.42 -46.80
N GLU A 28 20.94 5.56 -47.09
CA GLU A 28 20.10 5.69 -48.30
C GLU A 28 19.29 7.00 -48.30
N ARG A 29 18.75 7.42 -47.14
CA ARG A 29 18.04 8.70 -47.02
C ARG A 29 18.97 9.90 -47.23
N ASN A 30 20.15 9.90 -46.62
CA ASN A 30 21.10 11.01 -46.74
C ASN A 30 21.72 11.08 -48.15
N LEU A 31 21.84 9.94 -48.84
CA LEU A 31 22.24 9.87 -50.25
C LEU A 31 21.13 10.39 -51.18
N ALA A 32 19.87 10.04 -50.89
CA ALA A 32 18.69 10.47 -51.66
C ALA A 32 18.40 11.97 -51.48
N SER A 33 18.55 12.51 -50.27
CA SER A 33 18.36 13.94 -49.97
C SER A 33 19.47 14.83 -50.50
N GLY A 34 20.58 14.25 -50.96
CA GLY A 34 21.75 14.99 -51.42
C GLY A 34 22.63 15.49 -50.28
N ALA A 35 22.31 15.17 -49.02
CA ALA A 35 23.06 15.58 -47.85
C ALA A 35 24.51 15.04 -47.90
N LEU A 36 24.70 13.80 -48.34
CA LEU A 36 26.04 13.23 -48.52
C LEU A 36 26.79 13.73 -49.77
N ARG A 37 26.21 14.56 -50.65
CA ARG A 37 26.76 14.80 -52.00
C ARG A 37 27.85 15.87 -52.14
N PHE A 38 28.25 16.56 -51.07
CA PHE A 38 29.19 17.67 -51.19
C PHE A 38 30.21 17.74 -50.06
N ILE A 39 31.39 17.16 -50.29
CA ILE A 39 32.63 17.62 -49.67
C ILE A 39 33.46 18.26 -50.78
N GLU A 40 33.58 19.59 -50.78
CA GLU A 40 34.53 20.30 -51.64
C GLU A 40 35.86 20.45 -50.91
N ILE A 41 36.91 19.80 -51.44
CA ILE A 41 38.30 20.11 -51.08
C ILE A 41 38.91 20.80 -52.30
N ASN A 42 39.38 22.04 -52.11
CA ASN A 42 39.99 22.87 -53.16
C ASN A 42 39.08 23.12 -54.40
N SER A 43 37.78 23.32 -54.18
CA SER A 43 36.81 23.67 -55.25
C SER A 43 36.74 22.65 -56.40
N GLN A 44 37.03 21.38 -56.10
CA GLN A 44 36.80 20.24 -56.99
C GLN A 44 35.78 19.31 -56.32
N PRO A 45 34.69 18.93 -57.01
CA PRO A 45 33.79 17.91 -56.50
C PRO A 45 34.54 16.57 -56.42
N GLN A 46 34.62 15.99 -55.23
CA GLN A 46 35.19 14.67 -55.04
C GLN A 46 34.18 13.63 -55.57
N GLU A 47 34.59 12.77 -56.51
CA GLU A 47 33.81 11.57 -56.81
C GLU A 47 33.82 10.68 -55.56
N HIS A 48 32.64 10.36 -55.01
CA HIS A 48 32.54 9.37 -53.95
C HIS A 48 33.25 8.08 -54.39
N PRO A 49 34.07 7.46 -53.52
CA PRO A 49 34.54 6.10 -53.76
C PRO A 49 33.32 5.25 -54.09
N LYS A 50 33.42 4.28 -55.02
CA LYS A 50 32.39 3.26 -55.16
C LYS A 50 32.26 2.54 -53.81
N LEU A 51 31.31 2.96 -52.97
CA LEU A 51 31.02 2.43 -51.63
C LEU A 51 30.46 1.01 -51.79
N GLY A 52 31.34 0.06 -52.12
CA GLY A 52 30.97 -1.30 -52.51
C GLY A 52 30.76 -2.24 -51.33
N ASN A 53 31.22 -1.90 -50.13
CA ASN A 53 31.09 -2.71 -48.92
C ASN A 53 30.40 -1.94 -47.78
N ASN A 54 29.84 -2.67 -46.82
CA ASN A 54 29.07 -2.10 -45.72
C ASN A 54 29.92 -1.27 -44.76
N GLU A 55 31.19 -1.59 -44.61
CA GLU A 55 32.13 -0.88 -43.73
C GLU A 55 32.31 0.58 -44.16
N ALA A 56 32.60 0.83 -45.44
CA ALA A 56 32.77 2.18 -45.95
C ALA A 56 31.49 3.02 -45.86
N LYS A 57 30.32 2.39 -46.05
CA LYS A 57 29.02 3.06 -45.89
C LYS A 57 28.74 3.43 -44.43
N ILE A 58 29.11 2.58 -43.48
CA ILE A 58 28.97 2.87 -42.05
C ILE A 58 29.92 4.01 -41.65
N SER A 59 31.18 3.99 -42.08
CA SER A 59 32.13 5.10 -41.83
C SER A 59 31.55 6.43 -42.30
N GLU A 60 31.07 6.49 -43.55
CA GLU A 60 30.46 7.68 -44.13
C GLU A 60 29.28 8.19 -43.28
N VAL A 61 28.41 7.28 -42.82
CA VAL A 61 27.27 7.66 -41.96
C VAL A 61 27.74 8.18 -40.60
N LEU A 62 28.68 7.50 -39.96
CA LEU A 62 29.17 7.89 -38.63
C LEU A 62 29.90 9.24 -38.66
N GLU A 63 30.64 9.53 -39.72
CA GLU A 63 31.40 10.78 -39.90
C GLU A 63 30.56 11.92 -40.49
N SER A 64 29.34 11.65 -40.95
CA SER A 64 28.50 12.63 -41.64
C SER A 64 28.03 13.83 -40.80
N GLY A 65 28.15 13.76 -39.48
CA GLY A 65 27.63 14.78 -38.55
C GLY A 65 26.09 14.87 -38.48
N TYR A 66 25.36 13.92 -39.08
CA TYR A 66 23.89 13.95 -39.11
C TYR A 66 23.19 13.41 -37.86
N PHE A 67 23.93 12.81 -36.92
CA PHE A 67 23.34 12.36 -35.66
C PHE A 67 23.30 13.52 -34.68
N GLY A 68 22.14 13.78 -34.08
CA GLY A 68 22.04 14.84 -33.07
C GLY A 68 23.04 14.65 -31.92
N ILE A 69 23.38 13.41 -31.55
CA ILE A 69 24.28 13.11 -30.44
C ILE A 69 25.74 13.54 -30.67
N THR A 70 26.16 13.72 -31.93
CA THR A 70 27.50 14.18 -32.31
C THR A 70 27.49 15.52 -33.04
N ASN A 71 26.31 16.11 -33.28
CA ASN A 71 26.20 17.39 -33.97
C ASN A 71 26.50 18.55 -33.01
N GLU A 72 27.33 19.49 -33.46
CA GLU A 72 27.70 20.67 -32.69
C GLU A 72 26.49 21.53 -32.31
N ASN A 73 25.46 21.59 -33.17
CA ASN A 73 24.22 22.30 -32.86
C ASN A 73 23.30 21.43 -31.95
N PRO A 74 23.01 21.85 -30.71
CA PRO A 74 22.14 21.12 -29.78
C PRO A 74 20.68 21.01 -30.26
N GLU A 75 20.20 21.91 -31.10
CA GLU A 75 18.82 21.85 -31.64
C GLU A 75 18.55 20.55 -32.41
N PHE A 76 19.59 19.93 -32.98
CA PHE A 76 19.44 18.64 -33.67
C PHE A 76 19.06 17.53 -32.69
N ILE A 77 19.68 17.48 -31.51
CA ILE A 77 19.40 16.44 -30.52
C ILE A 77 18.05 16.68 -29.86
N GLU A 78 17.71 17.92 -29.54
CA GLU A 78 16.39 18.29 -29.02
C GLU A 78 15.27 17.90 -29.98
N LYS A 79 15.40 18.25 -31.27
CA LYS A 79 14.45 17.87 -32.30
C LYS A 79 14.35 16.36 -32.46
N GLU A 80 15.47 15.64 -32.34
CA GLU A 80 15.50 14.19 -32.42
C GLU A 80 14.79 13.53 -31.24
N ILE A 81 15.00 14.03 -30.02
CA ILE A 81 14.29 13.60 -28.80
C ILE A 81 12.79 13.83 -28.95
N ASN A 82 12.37 15.04 -29.35
CA ASN A 82 10.96 15.39 -29.53
C ASN A 82 10.24 14.48 -30.54
N ASN A 83 10.93 14.04 -31.60
CA ASN A 83 10.38 13.11 -32.59
C ASN A 83 10.25 11.66 -32.09
N LEU A 84 10.86 11.31 -30.95
CA LEU A 84 10.80 9.98 -30.35
C LEU A 84 9.74 9.86 -29.25
N LEU A 85 9.23 10.98 -28.74
CA LEU A 85 8.24 10.99 -27.66
C LEU A 85 6.92 10.36 -28.09
N ILE A 86 6.22 9.80 -27.12
CA ILE A 86 4.87 9.27 -27.32
C ILE A 86 3.91 10.38 -27.73
N THR A 87 2.94 10.06 -28.59
CA THR A 87 1.85 10.98 -28.95
C THR A 87 0.56 10.54 -28.28
N GLU A 88 -0.43 11.43 -28.18
CA GLU A 88 -1.75 11.10 -27.63
C GLU A 88 -2.37 9.85 -28.31
N ALA A 89 -2.24 9.76 -29.64
CA ALA A 89 -2.77 8.64 -30.42
C ALA A 89 -2.02 7.31 -30.17
N ASP A 90 -0.79 7.36 -29.65
CA ASP A 90 0.03 6.18 -29.38
C ASP A 90 -0.13 5.66 -27.93
N VAL A 91 -0.75 6.43 -27.01
CA VAL A 91 -1.02 5.96 -25.64
C VAL A 91 -2.03 4.80 -25.70
N PRO A 92 -1.65 3.59 -25.26
CA PRO A 92 -2.53 2.43 -25.41
C PRO A 92 -3.72 2.54 -24.45
N PRO A 93 -4.94 2.12 -24.85
CA PRO A 93 -6.10 2.09 -23.96
C PRO A 93 -5.85 1.34 -22.65
N SER A 94 -5.04 0.28 -22.71
CA SER A 94 -4.65 -0.51 -21.53
C SER A 94 -3.90 0.28 -20.46
N TYR A 95 -3.26 1.41 -20.80
CA TYR A 95 -2.67 2.32 -19.81
C TYR A 95 -3.76 2.97 -18.94
N TYR A 96 -4.79 3.52 -19.57
CA TYR A 96 -5.91 4.14 -18.86
C TYR A 96 -6.72 3.12 -18.07
N ASP A 97 -6.91 1.92 -18.63
CA ASP A 97 -7.57 0.81 -17.92
C ASP A 97 -6.79 0.40 -16.67
N LEU A 98 -5.45 0.39 -16.73
CA LEU A 98 -4.60 0.16 -15.57
C LEU A 98 -4.77 1.26 -14.51
N GLN A 99 -4.80 2.54 -14.90
CA GLN A 99 -5.02 3.64 -13.95
C GLN A 99 -6.38 3.55 -13.26
N LYS A 100 -7.45 3.24 -14.02
CA LYS A 100 -8.78 2.99 -13.46
C LYS A 100 -8.78 1.83 -12.47
N ARG A 101 -8.10 0.73 -12.82
CA ARG A 101 -7.96 -0.43 -11.94
C ARG A 101 -7.25 -0.06 -10.64
N ILE A 102 -6.11 0.62 -10.70
CA ILE A 102 -5.35 1.06 -9.51
C ILE A 102 -6.22 1.97 -8.62
N ALA A 103 -6.93 2.93 -9.21
CA ALA A 103 -7.83 3.81 -8.47
C ALA A 103 -8.93 3.02 -7.75
N ARG A 104 -9.58 2.08 -8.44
CA ARG A 104 -10.60 1.22 -7.85
C ARG A 104 -10.04 0.36 -6.72
N GLU A 105 -8.89 -0.28 -6.92
CA GLU A 105 -8.24 -1.14 -5.93
C GLU A 105 -7.86 -0.39 -4.66
N ARG A 106 -7.45 0.88 -4.78
CA ARG A 106 -7.14 1.77 -3.66
C ARG A 106 -8.38 2.34 -2.96
N GLY A 107 -9.57 2.10 -3.49
CA GLY A 107 -10.84 2.51 -2.91
C GLY A 107 -11.33 3.89 -3.35
N TYR A 108 -10.84 4.40 -4.48
CA TYR A 108 -11.39 5.60 -5.14
C TYR A 108 -12.62 5.29 -6.00
N GLY A 109 -12.93 4.00 -6.21
CA GLY A 109 -14.08 3.57 -7.03
C GLY A 109 -13.81 3.61 -8.53
N ASP A 110 -14.89 3.58 -9.31
CA ASP A 110 -14.82 3.68 -10.77
C ASP A 110 -14.55 5.12 -11.19
N MET A 111 -13.33 5.35 -11.68
CA MET A 111 -12.87 6.65 -12.16
C MET A 111 -13.19 6.82 -13.65
N GLU A 112 -13.84 7.92 -13.99
CA GLU A 112 -13.94 8.36 -15.39
C GLU A 112 -12.66 9.08 -15.79
N ILE A 113 -12.12 8.74 -16.97
CA ILE A 113 -10.95 9.41 -17.54
C ILE A 113 -11.46 10.45 -18.53
N THR A 114 -11.36 11.73 -18.16
CA THR A 114 -11.76 12.88 -19.00
C THR A 114 -10.73 13.14 -20.09
N ASN A 115 -11.04 13.99 -21.07
CA ASN A 115 -10.07 14.41 -22.09
C ASN A 115 -8.94 15.24 -21.49
N GLU A 116 -9.25 16.16 -20.57
CA GLU A 116 -8.27 16.95 -19.81
C GLU A 116 -7.25 16.04 -19.09
N MET A 117 -7.73 14.99 -18.40
CA MET A 117 -6.84 14.02 -17.75
C MET A 117 -5.95 13.25 -18.74
N LYS A 118 -6.41 13.04 -19.99
CA LYS A 118 -5.58 12.40 -21.03
C LYS A 118 -4.51 13.35 -21.54
N GLU A 119 -4.86 14.61 -21.77
CA GLU A 119 -3.91 15.66 -22.17
C GLU A 119 -2.81 15.80 -21.11
N GLU A 120 -3.18 15.97 -19.84
CA GLU A 120 -2.23 15.99 -18.72
C GLU A 120 -1.39 14.71 -18.62
N THR A 121 -2.00 13.54 -18.86
CA THR A 121 -1.27 12.27 -18.87
C THR A 121 -0.23 12.23 -19.97
N VAL A 122 -0.57 12.70 -21.17
CA VAL A 122 0.34 12.70 -22.31
C VAL A 122 1.50 13.65 -22.04
N GLU A 123 1.24 14.84 -21.52
CA GLU A 123 2.28 15.80 -21.14
C GLU A 123 3.27 15.17 -20.16
N VAL A 124 2.79 14.58 -19.07
CA VAL A 124 3.64 13.91 -18.07
C VAL A 124 4.46 12.77 -18.69
N LEU A 125 3.85 11.95 -19.55
CA LEU A 125 4.56 10.86 -20.21
C LEU A 125 5.62 11.38 -21.20
N GLN A 126 5.36 12.48 -21.88
CA GLN A 126 6.30 13.13 -22.80
C GLN A 126 7.47 13.75 -22.04
N ASP A 127 7.21 14.43 -20.92
CA ASP A 127 8.24 15.02 -20.06
C ASP A 127 9.18 13.96 -19.50
N ASP A 128 8.63 12.88 -18.91
CA ASP A 128 9.42 11.74 -18.40
C ASP A 128 10.29 11.12 -19.51
N GLN A 129 9.74 11.01 -20.71
CA GLN A 129 10.43 10.48 -21.89
C GLN A 129 11.53 11.42 -22.39
N ALA A 130 11.26 12.71 -22.48
CA ALA A 130 12.20 13.73 -22.92
C ALA A 130 13.37 13.86 -21.93
N GLU A 131 13.08 13.99 -20.64
CA GLU A 131 14.06 14.08 -19.56
C GLU A 131 15.02 12.89 -19.61
N SER A 132 14.47 11.66 -19.72
CA SER A 132 15.29 10.46 -19.74
C SER A 132 16.25 10.37 -20.93
N LEU A 133 15.89 10.88 -22.12
CA LEU A 133 16.83 10.95 -23.25
C LEU A 133 17.77 12.15 -23.16
N MET A 134 17.29 13.27 -22.62
CA MET A 134 18.11 14.47 -22.44
C MET A 134 19.30 14.16 -21.55
N GLU A 135 19.09 13.42 -20.47
CA GLU A 135 20.16 12.99 -19.58
C GLU A 135 21.24 12.16 -20.29
N TRP A 136 20.84 11.16 -21.09
CA TRP A 136 21.78 10.40 -21.92
C TRP A 136 22.53 11.30 -22.90
N SER A 137 21.82 12.28 -23.49
CA SER A 137 22.39 13.24 -24.43
C SER A 137 23.44 14.12 -23.77
N GLU A 138 23.09 14.78 -22.66
CA GLU A 138 23.97 15.64 -21.88
C GLU A 138 25.21 14.89 -21.42
N TYR A 139 25.05 13.67 -20.90
CA TYR A 139 26.18 12.86 -20.45
C TYR A 139 27.14 12.54 -21.60
N LEU A 140 26.64 12.02 -22.72
CA LEU A 140 27.45 11.62 -23.88
C LEU A 140 28.08 12.81 -24.61
N ARG A 141 27.46 13.99 -24.54
CA ARG A 141 27.95 15.24 -25.15
C ARG A 141 28.83 16.08 -24.24
N SER A 142 28.83 15.83 -22.93
CA SER A 142 29.57 16.64 -21.96
C SER A 142 31.08 16.66 -22.22
N ASP A 143 31.70 17.82 -22.00
CA ASP A 143 33.16 17.96 -22.07
C ASP A 143 33.88 17.22 -20.93
N GLY A 144 33.19 16.94 -19.81
CA GLY A 144 33.76 16.22 -18.67
C GLY A 144 33.79 14.70 -18.85
N ASN A 145 32.68 14.11 -19.31
CA ASN A 145 32.49 12.65 -19.36
C ASN A 145 32.41 12.11 -20.80
N GLY A 146 31.90 12.90 -21.74
CA GLY A 146 31.67 12.51 -23.12
C GLY A 146 32.94 12.35 -23.96
N HIS A 147 34.03 13.06 -23.65
CA HIS A 147 35.31 12.96 -24.36
C HIS A 147 36.00 11.59 -24.20
N ILE A 148 35.61 10.79 -23.21
CA ILE A 148 36.14 9.43 -22.99
C ILE A 148 35.67 8.48 -24.09
N TYR A 149 34.54 8.80 -24.73
CA TYR A 149 33.92 7.98 -25.76
C TYR A 149 34.16 8.56 -27.16
N PRO A 150 34.59 7.74 -28.13
CA PRO A 150 34.65 8.17 -29.52
C PRO A 150 33.23 8.35 -30.09
N ASP A 151 33.08 9.21 -31.09
CA ASP A 151 31.78 9.58 -31.65
C ASP A 151 30.99 8.38 -32.21
N TRP A 152 31.67 7.40 -32.82
CA TRP A 152 31.02 6.17 -33.27
C TRP A 152 30.35 5.41 -32.11
N PHE A 153 30.94 5.44 -30.90
CA PHE A 153 30.39 4.77 -29.73
C PHE A 153 29.17 5.53 -29.20
N LYS A 154 29.23 6.87 -29.18
CA LYS A 154 28.08 7.71 -28.83
C LYS A 154 26.89 7.44 -29.76
N VAL A 155 27.12 7.39 -31.06
CA VAL A 155 26.09 7.03 -32.06
C VAL A 155 25.57 5.61 -31.84
N TYR A 156 26.46 4.65 -31.57
CA TYR A 156 26.09 3.26 -31.30
C TYR A 156 25.16 3.11 -30.08
N VAL A 157 25.48 3.78 -28.98
CA VAL A 157 24.67 3.82 -27.76
C VAL A 157 23.33 4.50 -28.06
N TRP A 158 23.36 5.70 -28.63
CA TRP A 158 22.18 6.52 -28.89
C TRP A 158 21.17 5.83 -29.81
N GLU A 159 21.62 5.26 -30.91
CA GLU A 159 20.74 4.50 -31.83
C GLU A 159 20.16 3.24 -31.20
N SER A 160 20.90 2.62 -30.27
CA SER A 160 20.43 1.46 -29.52
C SER A 160 19.33 1.84 -28.53
N LEU A 161 19.49 2.94 -27.79
CA LEU A 161 18.51 3.46 -26.83
C LEU A 161 17.13 3.68 -27.47
N LYS A 162 17.07 4.14 -28.73
CA LYS A 162 15.81 4.33 -29.48
C LYS A 162 14.95 3.06 -29.60
N LYS A 163 15.51 1.87 -29.36
CA LYS A 163 14.81 0.58 -29.38
C LYS A 163 14.69 -0.08 -27.99
N MET A 164 15.27 0.52 -26.96
CA MET A 164 15.26 0.01 -25.61
C MET A 164 14.06 0.55 -24.83
N GLY A 165 13.28 -0.36 -24.26
CA GLY A 165 12.27 -0.07 -23.26
C GLY A 165 12.82 -0.35 -21.86
N GLU A 166 11.92 -0.36 -20.88
CA GLU A 166 12.21 -0.61 -19.47
C GLU A 166 13.06 -1.87 -19.21
N PHE A 167 13.94 -1.82 -18.22
CA PHE A 167 14.73 -2.96 -17.75
C PHE A 167 13.88 -3.92 -16.92
N ASP A 168 13.74 -5.16 -17.38
CA ASP A 168 13.09 -6.25 -16.62
C ASP A 168 14.16 -6.93 -15.76
N ARG A 169 14.16 -6.61 -14.45
CA ARG A 169 15.15 -7.11 -13.48
C ARG A 169 15.07 -8.61 -13.29
N GLU A 170 13.86 -9.19 -13.28
CA GLU A 170 13.67 -10.63 -13.11
C GLU A 170 14.29 -11.41 -14.26
N LYS A 171 14.16 -10.88 -15.48
CA LYS A 171 14.70 -11.52 -16.69
C LYS A 171 16.10 -11.04 -17.06
N GLY A 172 16.65 -10.07 -16.33
CA GLY A 172 17.94 -9.43 -16.61
C GLY A 172 18.09 -8.89 -18.02
N LYS A 173 17.02 -8.29 -18.58
CA LYS A 173 17.01 -7.81 -19.97
C LYS A 173 16.08 -6.62 -20.18
N PHE A 174 16.39 -5.80 -21.18
CA PHE A 174 15.51 -4.71 -21.58
C PHE A 174 14.32 -5.21 -22.40
N LYS A 175 13.14 -4.63 -22.16
CA LYS A 175 11.99 -4.73 -23.06
C LYS A 175 12.30 -4.00 -24.37
N LYS A 176 11.57 -4.34 -25.43
CA LYS A 176 11.65 -3.61 -26.70
C LYS A 176 10.72 -2.40 -26.67
N ARG A 177 11.23 -1.23 -27.08
CA ARG A 177 10.41 -0.02 -27.25
C ARG A 177 9.64 -0.04 -28.56
N THR A 178 8.38 0.34 -28.48
CA THR A 178 7.43 0.60 -29.57
C THR A 178 6.88 2.02 -29.45
N LYS A 179 6.11 2.47 -30.44
CA LYS A 179 5.43 3.79 -30.36
C LYS A 179 4.50 3.89 -29.15
N SER A 180 3.87 2.78 -28.78
CA SER A 180 2.95 2.68 -27.64
C SER A 180 3.64 2.47 -26.28
N THR A 181 4.96 2.60 -26.20
CA THR A 181 5.68 2.46 -24.93
C THR A 181 5.49 3.74 -24.14
N THR A 182 4.75 3.67 -23.04
CA THR A 182 4.54 4.82 -22.14
C THR A 182 5.73 5.05 -21.21
N ALA A 183 6.48 3.99 -20.87
CA ALA A 183 7.63 4.09 -19.99
C ALA A 183 8.73 5.01 -20.56
N PRO A 184 9.47 5.73 -19.70
CA PRO A 184 10.67 6.49 -20.08
C PRO A 184 11.82 5.55 -20.50
N TRP A 185 12.91 6.13 -21.03
CA TRP A 185 14.09 5.35 -21.39
C TRP A 185 14.82 4.82 -20.15
N PRO A 186 15.59 3.72 -20.29
CA PRO A 186 16.43 3.20 -19.22
C PRO A 186 17.30 4.28 -18.58
N GLU A 187 17.43 4.23 -17.26
CA GLU A 187 18.34 5.11 -16.53
C GLU A 187 19.79 4.91 -16.99
N LEU A 188 20.52 6.02 -17.04
CA LEU A 188 21.94 6.04 -17.29
C LEU A 188 22.67 5.56 -16.03
N ASN A 189 23.47 4.53 -16.18
CA ASN A 189 24.46 4.08 -15.22
C ASN A 189 25.83 4.28 -15.88
N ALA A 190 26.52 5.33 -15.45
CA ALA A 190 27.81 5.73 -15.99
C ALA A 190 28.86 4.62 -15.90
N GLU A 191 28.84 3.83 -14.83
CA GLU A 191 29.79 2.74 -14.61
C GLU A 191 29.51 1.54 -15.52
N ALA A 192 28.25 1.14 -15.64
CA ALA A 192 27.84 0.09 -16.57
C ALA A 192 28.15 0.50 -18.02
N LEU A 193 27.95 1.77 -18.39
CA LEU A 193 28.31 2.28 -19.71
C LEU A 193 29.83 2.25 -19.93
N ALA A 194 30.62 2.69 -18.94
CA ALA A 194 32.08 2.65 -18.98
C ALA A 194 32.61 1.21 -19.09
N TYR A 195 31.99 0.26 -18.39
CA TYR A 195 32.28 -1.16 -18.49
C TYR A 195 32.02 -1.67 -19.92
N VAL A 196 30.86 -1.36 -20.50
CA VAL A 196 30.55 -1.75 -21.89
C VAL A 196 31.59 -1.19 -22.86
N TRP A 197 31.95 0.08 -22.71
CA TRP A 197 32.99 0.72 -23.51
C TRP A 197 34.35 0.02 -23.37
N ASP A 198 34.81 -0.21 -22.13
CA ASP A 198 36.07 -0.90 -21.83
C ASP A 198 36.14 -2.27 -22.51
N LYS A 199 35.09 -3.09 -22.35
CA LYS A 199 35.04 -4.44 -22.93
C LYS A 199 35.01 -4.44 -24.45
N ILE A 200 34.35 -3.47 -25.08
CA ILE A 200 34.38 -3.32 -26.55
C ILE A 200 35.76 -2.85 -27.00
N ASN A 201 36.33 -1.83 -26.36
CA ASN A 201 37.63 -1.27 -26.75
C ASN A 201 38.76 -2.30 -26.64
N HIS A 202 38.84 -3.00 -25.51
CA HIS A 202 39.86 -4.01 -25.28
C HIS A 202 39.58 -5.32 -26.04
N GLY A 203 38.39 -5.91 -25.87
CA GLY A 203 38.08 -7.21 -26.45
C GLY A 203 37.84 -7.19 -27.97
N VAL A 204 37.27 -6.12 -28.52
CA VAL A 204 36.91 -6.05 -29.94
C VAL A 204 37.87 -5.17 -30.74
N VAL A 205 38.16 -3.95 -30.30
CA VAL A 205 38.94 -2.98 -31.11
C VAL A 205 40.44 -3.28 -31.04
N LYS A 206 40.98 -3.49 -29.83
CA LYS A 206 42.38 -3.87 -29.60
C LYS A 206 42.61 -5.36 -29.85
N GLY A 207 41.60 -6.19 -29.56
CA GLY A 207 41.66 -7.64 -29.77
C GLY A 207 42.35 -8.40 -28.63
N ASP A 208 42.23 -7.88 -27.40
CA ASP A 208 42.74 -8.52 -26.20
C ASP A 208 41.94 -9.80 -25.89
N ALA A 209 42.56 -10.74 -25.17
CA ALA A 209 41.91 -11.99 -24.79
C ALA A 209 40.71 -11.74 -23.85
N VAL A 210 39.59 -12.42 -24.12
CA VAL A 210 38.38 -12.39 -23.28
C VAL A 210 38.19 -13.78 -22.70
N ASP A 211 38.45 -13.92 -21.40
CA ASP A 211 38.45 -15.22 -20.70
C ASP A 211 37.05 -15.67 -20.23
N ASP A 212 36.03 -14.83 -20.42
CA ASP A 212 34.63 -15.11 -20.13
C ASP A 212 33.85 -15.48 -21.41
N GLU A 213 33.33 -16.70 -21.48
CA GLU A 213 32.58 -17.21 -22.63
C GLU A 213 31.25 -16.48 -22.87
N LYS A 214 30.55 -16.07 -21.81
CA LYS A 214 29.29 -15.32 -21.91
C LYS A 214 29.56 -13.93 -22.45
N LEU A 215 30.56 -13.22 -21.92
CA LEU A 215 30.99 -11.90 -22.40
C LEU A 215 31.48 -11.97 -23.85
N ALA A 216 32.28 -12.98 -24.21
CA ALA A 216 32.76 -13.16 -25.57
C ALA A 216 31.61 -13.33 -26.58
N ASN A 217 30.54 -14.05 -26.20
CA ASN A 217 29.34 -14.17 -27.02
C ASN A 217 28.57 -12.84 -27.15
N LEU A 218 28.45 -12.07 -26.07
CA LEU A 218 27.80 -10.76 -26.09
C LEU A 218 28.56 -9.76 -26.98
N LEU A 219 29.89 -9.71 -26.87
CA LEU A 219 30.75 -8.87 -27.72
C LEU A 219 30.69 -9.29 -29.19
N ASN A 220 30.58 -10.59 -29.47
CA ASN A 220 30.42 -11.06 -30.85
C ASN A 220 29.07 -10.66 -31.47
N ASN A 221 27.99 -10.65 -30.68
CA ASN A 221 26.67 -10.16 -31.10
C ASN A 221 26.65 -8.63 -31.28
N GLY A 222 27.35 -7.91 -30.41
CA GLY A 222 27.46 -6.44 -30.50
C GLY A 222 26.14 -5.71 -30.21
N ASN A 223 25.18 -6.35 -29.56
CA ASN A 223 23.91 -5.72 -29.17
C ASN A 223 24.09 -4.97 -27.84
N PHE A 224 24.03 -3.63 -27.92
CA PHE A 224 24.24 -2.75 -26.76
C PHE A 224 23.29 -3.09 -25.61
N SER A 225 22.01 -3.36 -25.88
CA SER A 225 21.05 -3.64 -24.81
C SER A 225 21.43 -4.87 -23.98
N THR A 226 21.99 -5.89 -24.62
CA THR A 226 22.46 -7.10 -23.92
C THR A 226 23.79 -6.90 -23.21
N LEU A 227 24.70 -6.10 -23.79
CA LEU A 227 25.97 -5.74 -23.16
C LEU A 227 25.74 -4.86 -21.93
N TYR A 228 24.86 -3.87 -22.05
CA TYR A 228 24.50 -2.98 -20.97
C TYR A 228 23.70 -3.69 -19.88
N ALA A 229 22.80 -4.62 -20.23
CA ALA A 229 22.12 -5.46 -19.24
C ALA A 229 23.11 -6.35 -18.46
N HIS A 230 24.09 -6.94 -19.16
CA HIS A 230 25.16 -7.69 -18.51
C HIS A 230 26.01 -6.78 -17.63
N ALA A 231 26.37 -5.59 -18.09
CA ALA A 231 27.12 -4.62 -17.30
C ALA A 231 26.35 -4.19 -16.05
N LEU A 232 25.03 -3.97 -16.11
CA LEU A 232 24.20 -3.70 -14.93
C LEU A 232 24.16 -4.85 -13.92
N HIS A 233 24.50 -6.07 -14.33
CA HIS A 233 24.59 -7.24 -13.45
C HIS A 233 26.02 -7.53 -12.96
N GLU A 234 27.06 -7.30 -13.78
CA GLU A 234 28.47 -7.57 -13.45
C GLU A 234 29.19 -6.38 -12.83
N ALA A 235 28.84 -5.15 -13.23
CA ALA A 235 29.11 -4.00 -12.40
C ALA A 235 28.16 -4.18 -11.21
N GLU A 236 28.67 -4.66 -10.08
CA GLU A 236 27.95 -4.78 -8.80
C GLU A 236 27.44 -3.41 -8.27
N THR A 237 27.36 -2.39 -9.11
CA THR A 237 27.16 -0.97 -8.82
C THR A 237 25.90 -0.42 -9.50
N GLY A 238 24.81 -1.19 -9.41
CA GLY A 238 23.46 -0.72 -9.72
C GLY A 238 22.46 -0.86 -8.57
N GLY A 239 22.80 -1.54 -7.48
CA GLY A 239 21.85 -1.71 -6.38
C GLY A 239 22.37 -2.59 -5.26
N ILE A 240 22.67 -1.96 -4.13
CA ILE A 240 22.61 -2.51 -2.76
C ILE A 240 22.97 -4.00 -2.70
N THR A 241 24.27 -4.28 -2.53
CA THR A 241 24.79 -5.65 -2.38
C THR A 241 24.07 -6.38 -1.23
N PRO A 242 24.07 -7.73 -1.22
CA PRO A 242 23.52 -8.48 -0.10
C PRO A 242 24.06 -8.03 1.26
N GLU A 243 25.35 -7.68 1.34
CA GLU A 243 25.99 -7.17 2.55
C GLU A 243 25.43 -5.79 2.96
N LEU A 244 25.24 -4.88 2.00
CA LEU A 244 24.61 -3.59 2.24
C LEU A 244 23.13 -3.73 2.62
N ARG A 245 22.45 -4.80 2.19
CA ARG A 245 21.07 -5.10 2.59
C ARG A 245 20.94 -5.54 4.05
N GLU A 246 21.98 -6.16 4.62
CA GLU A 246 22.05 -6.51 6.04
C GLU A 246 22.17 -5.27 6.94
N ILE A 247 22.76 -4.18 6.42
CA ILE A 247 22.85 -2.91 7.13
C ILE A 247 21.46 -2.24 7.17
N THR A 248 20.93 -2.09 8.38
CA THR A 248 19.64 -1.41 8.62
C THR A 248 19.81 -0.04 9.29
N GLU A 249 21.02 0.30 9.75
CA GLU A 249 21.33 1.62 10.27
C GLU A 249 21.20 2.66 9.17
N GLY A 250 20.46 3.72 9.45
CA GLY A 250 20.07 4.71 8.47
C GLY A 250 19.42 5.95 9.07
N THR A 251 19.21 6.94 8.21
CA THR A 251 18.59 8.22 8.57
C THR A 251 17.39 8.53 7.67
N TRP A 252 16.39 9.21 8.24
CA TRP A 252 15.26 9.74 7.49
C TRP A 252 15.60 11.11 6.94
N VAL A 253 15.43 11.30 5.64
CA VAL A 253 15.41 12.61 5.00
C VAL A 253 13.98 12.95 4.62
N LYS A 254 13.57 14.18 4.92
CA LYS A 254 12.29 14.75 4.49
C LYS A 254 12.55 15.68 3.31
N TYR A 255 11.74 15.54 2.28
CA TYR A 255 11.60 16.46 1.17
C TYR A 255 10.25 17.15 1.34
N ASP A 256 10.27 18.47 1.51
CA ASP A 256 9.08 19.25 1.84
C ASP A 256 8.11 19.34 0.66
N GLN A 257 6.81 19.33 0.98
CA GLN A 257 5.77 19.62 0.01
C GLN A 257 6.06 20.94 -0.68
N THR A 258 6.05 20.94 -2.02
CA THR A 258 6.19 22.15 -2.80
C THR A 258 4.83 22.73 -3.09
N GLN A 259 4.75 24.06 -3.28
CA GLN A 259 3.52 24.60 -3.83
C GLN A 259 3.38 24.02 -5.22
N SER A 260 2.19 23.45 -5.50
CA SER A 260 1.78 23.16 -6.87
C SER A 260 2.20 24.35 -7.73
N SER A 261 2.89 24.11 -8.84
CA SER A 261 2.61 24.96 -9.97
C SER A 261 1.13 24.73 -10.25
N ASP A 262 0.25 25.52 -9.61
CA ASP A 262 -0.88 26.02 -10.38
C ASP A 262 -0.22 26.44 -11.69
N TYR A 263 -0.56 25.74 -12.78
CA TYR A 263 -0.27 26.22 -14.11
C TYR A 263 -0.60 27.71 -14.04
N SER A 264 0.42 28.56 -13.99
CA SER A 264 0.14 29.97 -13.89
C SER A 264 -0.55 30.26 -15.20
N ASP A 265 -1.81 30.67 -15.15
CA ASP A 265 -2.44 31.43 -16.22
C ASP A 265 -1.59 32.69 -16.43
N SER A 266 -0.43 32.54 -17.08
CA SER A 266 0.36 33.66 -17.55
C SER A 266 -0.30 34.11 -18.83
N TYR A 267 -1.37 34.89 -18.68
CA TYR A 267 -1.69 35.88 -19.69
C TYR A 267 -0.50 36.85 -19.77
N GLU A 268 0.23 36.87 -20.88
CA GLU A 268 1.05 38.03 -21.23
C GLU A 268 0.77 38.58 -22.63
N GLU A 269 0.82 39.90 -22.65
CA GLU A 269 0.30 40.89 -23.57
C GLU A 269 1.21 41.07 -24.80
N ASN A 270 1.71 40.02 -25.46
CA ASN A 270 2.67 40.24 -26.56
C ASN A 270 2.88 39.11 -27.59
N GLY A 271 2.19 37.97 -27.50
CA GLY A 271 2.09 37.04 -28.64
C GLY A 271 3.38 36.33 -29.08
N GLU A 272 4.34 36.13 -28.19
CA GLU A 272 5.42 35.14 -28.37
C GLU A 272 5.25 34.01 -27.34
N TYR A 273 5.12 32.77 -27.82
CA TYR A 273 5.15 31.58 -26.96
C TYR A 273 6.58 31.40 -26.44
N ALA A 274 6.84 31.80 -25.19
CA ALA A 274 8.00 31.30 -24.46
C ALA A 274 7.78 29.81 -24.17
N TYR A 275 8.77 28.97 -24.48
CA TYR A 275 8.83 27.60 -23.96
C TYR A 275 8.62 27.68 -22.44
N ASN A 276 7.70 26.87 -21.90
CA ASN A 276 7.49 26.72 -20.46
C ASN A 276 8.86 26.56 -19.78
N ALA A 277 9.31 27.58 -19.07
CA ALA A 277 10.46 27.45 -18.20
C ALA A 277 10.06 26.41 -17.14
N LEU A 278 10.68 25.23 -17.18
CA LEU A 278 10.67 24.27 -16.07
C LEU A 278 10.86 25.08 -14.78
N ILE A 279 9.79 25.22 -13.98
CA ILE A 279 9.92 25.88 -12.68
C ILE A 279 10.85 24.99 -11.88
N TYR A 280 12.07 25.49 -11.64
CA TYR A 280 13.12 24.74 -10.96
C TYR A 280 12.69 24.41 -9.53
N ASN A 281 12.17 23.20 -9.33
CA ASN A 281 11.82 22.70 -8.01
C ASN A 281 13.04 22.01 -7.38
N GLU A 282 13.78 22.75 -6.57
CA GLU A 282 15.01 22.26 -5.92
C GLU A 282 14.75 21.01 -5.05
N ALA A 283 13.59 20.91 -4.38
CA ALA A 283 13.23 19.76 -3.57
C ALA A 283 12.97 18.51 -4.43
N ALA A 284 12.27 18.66 -5.56
CA ALA A 284 12.02 17.58 -6.52
C ALA A 284 13.31 17.11 -7.18
N MET A 285 14.19 18.05 -7.54
CA MET A 285 15.50 17.72 -8.09
C MET A 285 16.38 17.01 -7.05
N SER A 286 16.41 17.47 -5.80
CA SER A 286 17.14 16.83 -4.71
C SER A 286 16.64 15.41 -4.44
N LEU A 287 15.32 15.22 -4.37
CA LEU A 287 14.70 13.91 -4.22
C LEU A 287 15.07 12.99 -5.39
N SER A 288 14.86 13.44 -6.63
CA SER A 288 15.18 12.69 -7.84
C SER A 288 16.66 12.25 -7.86
N GLN A 289 17.59 13.20 -7.67
CA GLN A 289 19.03 12.94 -7.65
C GLN A 289 19.45 11.97 -6.54
N SER A 290 18.84 12.07 -5.35
CA SER A 290 19.16 11.16 -4.24
C SER A 290 18.77 9.70 -4.50
N LEU A 291 17.79 9.49 -5.39
CA LEU A 291 17.26 8.19 -5.76
C LEU A 291 17.86 7.67 -7.07
N TYR A 292 18.37 8.58 -7.89
CA TYR A 292 18.92 8.30 -9.21
C TYR A 292 20.07 7.30 -9.15
N SER A 293 20.12 6.37 -10.10
CA SER A 293 21.13 5.29 -10.20
C SER A 293 21.22 4.34 -8.99
N LYS A 294 20.35 4.48 -7.98
CA LYS A 294 20.34 3.61 -6.79
C LYS A 294 19.61 2.28 -6.99
N GLY A 295 18.99 2.10 -8.17
CA GLY A 295 18.30 0.86 -8.49
C GLY A 295 17.12 0.58 -7.57
N THR A 296 16.39 1.59 -7.09
CA THR A 296 15.19 1.38 -6.25
C THR A 296 13.99 0.87 -7.05
N GLY A 297 13.93 1.22 -8.34
CA GLY A 297 12.76 0.97 -9.18
C GLY A 297 11.58 1.90 -8.85
N TRP A 298 11.81 2.97 -8.08
CA TRP A 298 10.81 3.97 -7.78
C TRP A 298 10.72 5.01 -8.91
N CYS A 299 9.50 5.29 -9.37
CA CYS A 299 9.26 6.36 -10.33
C CYS A 299 9.70 7.75 -9.81
N SER A 300 9.80 7.94 -8.50
CA SER A 300 10.26 9.17 -7.84
C SER A 300 11.75 9.47 -8.04
N ALA A 301 12.51 8.54 -8.63
CA ALA A 301 13.87 8.81 -9.10
C ALA A 301 13.92 9.69 -10.37
N ARG A 302 12.76 10.17 -10.83
CA ARG A 302 12.60 11.05 -11.99
C ARG A 302 12.03 12.38 -11.52
N PHE A 303 12.50 13.48 -12.09
CA PHE A 303 12.14 14.82 -11.63
C PHE A 303 10.65 15.08 -11.78
N GLY A 304 10.04 14.84 -12.95
CA GLY A 304 8.62 15.13 -13.17
C GLY A 304 7.67 14.40 -12.20
N ILE A 305 7.96 13.13 -11.92
CA ILE A 305 7.21 12.36 -10.93
C ILE A 305 7.48 12.81 -9.49
N ALA A 306 8.74 13.13 -9.16
CA ALA A 306 9.09 13.68 -7.85
C ALA A 306 8.37 15.00 -7.60
N ASP A 307 8.34 15.89 -8.59
CA ASP A 307 7.67 17.18 -8.55
C ASP A 307 6.16 17.03 -8.32
N ARG A 308 5.49 16.19 -9.12
CA ARG A 308 4.07 15.89 -8.94
C ARG A 308 3.75 15.28 -7.58
N GLN A 309 4.62 14.43 -7.04
CA GLN A 309 4.39 13.81 -5.74
C GLN A 309 4.61 14.82 -4.60
N LEU A 310 5.60 15.70 -4.73
CA LEU A 310 5.86 16.77 -3.77
C LEU A 310 4.82 17.88 -3.83
N SER A 311 4.14 18.12 -4.95
CA SER A 311 3.00 19.06 -4.98
C SER A 311 1.81 18.53 -4.17
N MET A 312 1.68 17.20 -4.07
CA MET A 312 0.61 16.52 -3.33
C MET A 312 0.89 16.40 -1.83
N GLY A 313 2.15 16.40 -1.39
CA GLY A 313 2.52 16.29 0.02
C GLY A 313 4.02 16.05 0.22
N ASP A 314 4.46 16.08 1.49
CA ASP A 314 5.84 15.74 1.85
C ASP A 314 6.25 14.34 1.36
N PHE A 315 7.54 14.14 1.14
CA PHE A 315 8.12 12.85 0.80
C PHE A 315 9.24 12.49 1.78
N TYR A 316 9.24 11.26 2.30
CA TYR A 316 10.26 10.80 3.23
C TYR A 316 11.01 9.62 2.62
N VAL A 317 12.34 9.64 2.73
CA VAL A 317 13.19 8.52 2.32
C VAL A 317 14.09 8.12 3.47
N TYR A 318 14.18 6.81 3.74
CA TYR A 318 15.14 6.24 4.66
C TYR A 318 16.38 5.79 3.90
N TYR A 319 17.53 6.36 4.24
CA TYR A 319 18.82 6.02 3.63
C TYR A 319 19.70 5.24 4.61
N THR A 320 20.21 4.10 4.17
CA THR A 320 21.23 3.32 4.89
C THR A 320 22.64 3.68 4.38
N LEU A 321 23.65 3.19 5.10
CA LEU A 321 25.06 3.39 4.77
C LEU A 321 25.41 2.75 3.42
N ASP A 322 26.22 3.46 2.63
CA ASP A 322 26.98 2.91 1.51
C ASP A 322 28.34 2.34 1.95
N ASP A 323 29.11 1.83 0.99
CA ASP A 323 30.45 1.27 1.18
C ASP A 323 31.47 2.31 1.71
N GLN A 324 31.18 3.60 1.55
CA GLN A 324 31.98 4.71 2.07
C GLN A 324 31.50 5.19 3.44
N GLY A 325 30.45 4.59 4.01
CA GLY A 325 29.89 4.95 5.30
C GLY A 325 29.01 6.21 5.27
N ASN A 326 28.52 6.61 4.10
CA ASN A 326 27.57 7.72 3.95
C ASN A 326 26.15 7.21 3.80
N TYR A 327 25.17 7.93 4.36
CA TYR A 327 23.75 7.57 4.24
C TYR A 327 23.18 7.93 2.87
N THR A 328 23.52 7.15 1.84
CA THR A 328 23.11 7.43 0.45
C THR A 328 22.31 6.31 -0.21
N ILE A 329 22.05 5.21 0.51
CA ILE A 329 21.33 4.06 -0.02
C ILE A 329 19.85 4.13 0.34
N PRO A 330 18.94 4.50 -0.57
CA PRO A 330 17.51 4.53 -0.29
C PRO A 330 16.93 3.12 -0.10
N ARG A 331 16.15 2.92 0.97
CA ARG A 331 15.57 1.62 1.33
C ARG A 331 14.06 1.66 1.57
N ILE A 332 13.54 2.78 2.07
CA ILE A 332 12.11 2.99 2.31
C ILE A 332 11.72 4.36 1.77
N ALA A 333 10.61 4.45 1.05
CA ALA A 333 9.98 5.70 0.67
C ALA A 333 8.57 5.79 1.27
N ILE A 334 8.22 6.95 1.84
CA ILE A 334 6.87 7.27 2.31
C ILE A 334 6.41 8.53 1.60
N ARG A 335 5.35 8.41 0.78
CA ARG A 335 4.71 9.52 0.10
C ARG A 335 3.53 10.01 0.93
N MET A 336 3.48 11.31 1.22
CA MET A 336 2.30 11.96 1.77
C MET A 336 1.43 12.50 0.63
N GLU A 337 0.13 12.55 0.87
CA GLU A 337 -0.83 13.22 -0.01
C GLU A 337 -1.84 13.93 0.86
N ARG A 338 -2.05 15.24 0.62
CA ARG A 338 -2.97 16.08 1.39
C ARG A 338 -2.77 15.96 2.91
N GLY A 339 -1.50 15.90 3.32
CA GLY A 339 -1.10 15.86 4.72
C GLY A 339 -1.20 14.50 5.42
N VAL A 340 -1.55 13.42 4.73
CA VAL A 340 -1.61 12.06 5.30
C VAL A 340 -0.75 11.07 4.52
N VAL A 341 -0.33 9.96 5.16
CA VAL A 341 0.40 8.88 4.49
C VAL A 341 -0.47 8.27 3.38
N ALA A 342 0.03 8.32 2.15
CA ALA A 342 -0.65 7.80 0.97
C ALA A 342 -0.05 6.48 0.49
N GLU A 343 1.27 6.35 0.54
CA GLU A 343 1.97 5.18 0.02
C GLU A 343 3.30 4.94 0.75
N VAL A 344 3.63 3.67 0.96
CA VAL A 344 4.89 3.21 1.53
C VAL A 344 5.50 2.17 0.59
N ARG A 345 6.74 2.40 0.16
CA ARG A 345 7.47 1.57 -0.80
C ARG A 345 8.81 1.14 -0.23
N GLY A 346 9.25 -0.05 -0.60
CA GLY A 346 10.62 -0.52 -0.42
C GLY A 346 11.24 -0.91 -1.77
N ILE A 347 12.36 -1.63 -1.70
CA ILE A 347 13.20 -1.96 -2.86
C ILE A 347 13.11 -3.43 -3.30
N GLU A 348 12.22 -4.22 -2.70
CA GLU A 348 11.94 -5.60 -3.13
C GLU A 348 11.12 -5.62 -4.44
N PRO A 349 11.00 -6.77 -5.12
CA PRO A 349 10.11 -6.92 -6.27
C PRO A 349 8.71 -6.35 -5.99
N ASN A 350 8.16 -5.62 -6.96
CA ASN A 350 6.92 -4.84 -6.85
C ASN A 350 6.97 -3.71 -5.80
N GLN A 351 8.17 -3.18 -5.50
CA GLN A 351 8.41 -2.10 -4.55
C GLN A 351 7.96 -2.44 -3.11
N ASN A 352 8.03 -3.73 -2.76
CA ASN A 352 7.70 -4.19 -1.42
C ASN A 352 8.78 -3.78 -0.40
N LEU A 353 8.39 -3.70 0.87
CA LEU A 353 9.33 -3.53 1.97
C LEU A 353 10.14 -4.81 2.19
N GLU A 354 11.43 -4.64 2.43
CA GLU A 354 12.27 -5.71 2.93
C GLU A 354 11.85 -6.08 4.36
N SER A 355 11.91 -7.37 4.70
CA SER A 355 11.44 -7.86 5.99
C SER A 355 12.18 -7.21 7.18
N ASN A 356 13.47 -6.93 7.03
CA ASN A 356 14.30 -6.27 8.05
C ASN A 356 14.06 -4.74 8.15
N MET A 357 13.30 -4.15 7.23
CA MET A 357 12.99 -2.72 7.19
C MET A 357 11.56 -2.39 7.65
N ILE A 358 10.70 -3.40 7.83
CA ILE A 358 9.29 -3.23 8.24
C ILE A 358 9.17 -2.46 9.54
N ASP A 359 9.95 -2.82 10.57
CA ASP A 359 9.87 -2.17 11.89
C ASP A 359 10.30 -0.70 11.83
N ILE A 360 11.26 -0.37 10.97
CA ILE A 360 11.73 1.01 10.75
C ILE A 360 10.63 1.84 10.08
N ALA A 361 10.01 1.29 9.02
CA ALA A 361 8.87 1.91 8.36
C ALA A 361 7.71 2.12 9.35
N TYR A 362 7.35 1.09 10.12
CA TYR A 362 6.28 1.12 11.11
C TYR A 362 6.51 2.20 12.19
N LYS A 363 7.74 2.28 12.74
CA LYS A 363 8.12 3.32 13.71
C LYS A 363 7.97 4.73 13.13
N LYS A 364 8.38 4.95 11.88
CA LYS A 364 8.21 6.25 11.22
C LYS A 364 6.73 6.58 10.99
N LEU A 365 5.94 5.61 10.54
CA LEU A 365 4.51 5.80 10.29
C LEU A 365 3.74 6.24 11.54
N LYS A 366 4.07 5.73 12.73
CA LYS A 366 3.49 6.20 14.00
C LYS A 366 3.71 7.69 14.29
N THR A 367 4.69 8.31 13.63
CA THR A 367 4.98 9.75 13.78
C THR A 367 4.28 10.62 12.74
N LEU A 368 3.66 10.01 11.71
CA LEU A 368 3.08 10.70 10.58
C LEU A 368 1.54 10.61 10.59
N PRO A 369 0.82 11.68 10.20
CA PRO A 369 -0.63 11.64 10.10
C PRO A 369 -1.11 10.53 9.15
N GLY A 370 -2.06 9.72 9.61
CA GLY A 370 -2.61 8.57 8.85
C GLY A 370 -1.72 7.33 8.83
N GLY A 371 -0.53 7.35 9.42
CA GLY A 371 0.38 6.20 9.43
C GLY A 371 -0.09 5.03 10.29
N ASP A 372 -0.75 5.29 11.42
CA ASP A 372 -1.31 4.24 12.30
C ASP A 372 -2.35 3.35 11.59
N GLU A 373 -3.08 3.92 10.63
CA GLU A 373 -4.13 3.21 9.88
C GLU A 373 -3.62 2.61 8.56
N TYR A 374 -2.38 2.91 8.13
CA TYR A 374 -1.89 2.55 6.80
C TYR A 374 -1.94 1.03 6.54
N PHE A 375 -1.40 0.24 7.46
CA PHE A 375 -1.38 -1.23 7.30
C PHE A 375 -2.79 -1.85 7.36
N GLU A 376 -3.69 -1.24 8.12
CA GLU A 376 -5.09 -1.64 8.16
C GLU A 376 -5.76 -1.36 6.80
N LYS A 377 -5.53 -0.18 6.20
CA LYS A 377 -6.00 0.16 4.85
C LYS A 377 -5.46 -0.82 3.79
N VAL A 378 -4.17 -1.16 3.83
CA VAL A 378 -3.58 -2.14 2.91
C VAL A 378 -4.27 -3.51 3.04
N LYS A 379 -4.44 -4.00 4.27
CA LYS A 379 -5.10 -5.29 4.53
C LYS A 379 -6.55 -5.29 4.04
N ASN A 380 -7.29 -4.22 4.33
CA ASN A 380 -8.69 -4.05 3.93
C ASN A 380 -8.84 -4.00 2.41
N MET A 381 -8.02 -3.17 1.73
CA MET A 381 -8.06 -3.03 0.27
C MET A 381 -7.67 -4.32 -0.44
N LYS A 382 -6.66 -5.04 0.07
CA LYS A 382 -6.30 -6.36 -0.47
C LYS A 382 -7.49 -7.33 -0.38
N ARG A 383 -8.11 -7.45 0.80
CA ARG A 383 -9.27 -8.35 0.98
C ARG A 383 -10.45 -7.93 0.11
N LEU A 384 -10.73 -6.64 -0.01
CA LEU A 384 -11.84 -6.13 -0.81
C LEU A 384 -11.61 -6.36 -2.31
N THR A 385 -10.38 -6.19 -2.80
CA THR A 385 -10.00 -6.51 -4.19
C THR A 385 -10.14 -8.00 -4.48
N GLU A 386 -9.68 -8.88 -3.58
CA GLU A 386 -9.86 -10.33 -3.71
C GLU A 386 -11.35 -10.72 -3.87
N ILE A 387 -12.23 -10.06 -3.12
CA ILE A 387 -13.69 -10.29 -3.22
C ILE A 387 -14.25 -9.73 -4.53
N ASP A 388 -13.94 -8.47 -4.88
CA ASP A 388 -14.43 -7.80 -6.10
C ASP A 388 -14.06 -8.58 -7.37
N GLU A 389 -12.79 -8.99 -7.50
CA GLU A 389 -12.31 -9.77 -8.64
C GLU A 389 -13.01 -11.14 -8.72
N ARG A 390 -13.16 -11.83 -7.58
CA ARG A 390 -13.81 -13.14 -7.54
C ARG A 390 -15.28 -13.06 -7.91
N VAL A 391 -16.01 -12.06 -7.41
CA VAL A 391 -17.45 -11.90 -7.71
C VAL A 391 -17.68 -11.50 -9.16
N LYS A 392 -16.85 -10.60 -9.71
CA LYS A 392 -16.85 -10.30 -11.15
C LYS A 392 -16.56 -11.53 -12.02
N GLY A 393 -15.75 -12.46 -11.52
CA GLY A 393 -15.50 -13.77 -12.12
C GLY A 393 -16.66 -14.78 -12.02
N SER A 394 -17.88 -14.36 -11.66
CA SER A 394 -19.04 -15.22 -11.38
C SER A 394 -18.95 -16.05 -10.09
N GLY A 395 -18.00 -15.75 -9.19
CA GLY A 395 -17.97 -16.34 -7.86
C GLY A 395 -19.03 -15.75 -6.93
N GLU A 396 -19.50 -16.52 -5.96
CA GLU A 396 -20.46 -16.04 -4.96
C GLU A 396 -19.74 -15.42 -3.74
N LEU A 397 -20.48 -14.61 -2.97
CA LEU A 397 -20.05 -14.14 -1.65
C LEU A 397 -20.21 -15.26 -0.63
N THR A 398 -19.15 -15.52 0.13
CA THR A 398 -19.17 -16.46 1.25
C THR A 398 -19.62 -15.78 2.54
N ALA A 399 -19.94 -16.56 3.58
CA ALA A 399 -20.25 -16.02 4.91
C ALA A 399 -19.12 -15.13 5.47
N ASP A 400 -17.85 -15.49 5.25
CA ASP A 400 -16.71 -14.68 5.70
C ASP A 400 -16.62 -13.34 4.96
N ASP A 401 -17.02 -13.31 3.69
CA ASP A 401 -17.06 -12.07 2.91
C ASP A 401 -18.19 -11.17 3.39
N ILE A 402 -19.38 -11.72 3.67
CA ILE A 402 -20.48 -10.96 4.27
C ILE A 402 -20.07 -10.41 5.63
N LYS A 403 -19.39 -11.21 6.45
CA LYS A 403 -18.86 -10.76 7.73
C LYS A 403 -17.87 -9.61 7.58
N PHE A 404 -16.96 -9.70 6.61
CA PHE A 404 -16.04 -8.60 6.29
C PHE A 404 -16.80 -7.34 5.84
N LEU A 405 -17.69 -7.46 4.86
CA LEU A 405 -18.38 -6.35 4.21
C LEU A 405 -19.42 -5.63 5.09
N ARG A 406 -20.12 -6.37 5.96
CA ARG A 406 -21.23 -5.82 6.78
C ARG A 406 -20.92 -5.70 8.27
N PHE A 407 -20.14 -6.64 8.81
CA PHE A 407 -20.07 -6.87 10.25
C PHE A 407 -18.67 -6.69 10.85
N SER A 408 -17.74 -6.09 10.10
CA SER A 408 -16.37 -5.78 10.57
C SER A 408 -16.14 -4.30 10.84
N GLY A 409 -17.22 -3.53 11.02
CA GLY A 409 -17.17 -2.08 11.18
C GLY A 409 -16.75 -1.35 9.90
N ARG A 410 -16.05 -0.22 10.04
CA ARG A 410 -15.62 0.60 8.91
C ARG A 410 -14.42 -0.04 8.19
N ILE A 411 -14.65 -0.58 7.00
CA ILE A 411 -13.57 -0.95 6.08
C ILE A 411 -12.85 0.32 5.61
N LYS A 412 -11.59 0.49 6.03
CA LYS A 412 -10.76 1.65 5.67
C LYS A 412 -10.06 1.44 4.33
N GLY A 413 -10.08 2.45 3.47
CA GLY A 413 -9.34 2.52 2.20
C GLY A 413 -8.52 3.80 2.07
N PHE A 414 -7.94 4.03 0.89
CA PHE A 414 -7.18 5.25 0.57
C PHE A 414 -8.07 6.36 -0.02
N GLY A 415 -9.29 6.01 -0.44
CA GLY A 415 -10.33 6.96 -0.83
C GLY A 415 -10.87 7.80 0.33
N TYR A 416 -11.47 8.95 0.00
CA TYR A 416 -12.01 9.90 0.97
C TYR A 416 -13.33 9.45 1.61
N TYR A 417 -14.08 8.62 0.89
CA TYR A 417 -15.39 8.13 1.31
C TYR A 417 -15.34 6.63 1.58
N LYS A 418 -16.48 6.07 2.02
CA LYS A 418 -16.65 4.62 2.08
C LYS A 418 -16.38 4.04 0.70
N ASP A 419 -15.64 2.93 0.65
CA ASP A 419 -15.30 2.29 -0.62
C ASP A 419 -16.60 1.86 -1.34
N PRO A 420 -16.85 2.36 -2.56
CA PRO A 420 -18.12 2.14 -3.26
C PRO A 420 -18.35 0.67 -3.61
N ARG A 421 -17.28 -0.12 -3.74
CA ARG A 421 -17.37 -1.57 -4.02
C ARG A 421 -18.17 -2.31 -2.97
N ILE A 422 -18.17 -1.83 -1.72
CA ILE A 422 -18.93 -2.47 -0.63
C ILE A 422 -20.43 -2.42 -0.96
N GLU A 423 -20.93 -1.30 -1.47
CA GLU A 423 -22.34 -1.15 -1.80
C GLU A 423 -22.70 -1.89 -3.09
N GLU A 424 -21.81 -1.89 -4.07
CA GLU A 424 -21.96 -2.68 -5.30
C GLU A 424 -22.05 -4.19 -5.01
N LEU A 425 -21.14 -4.72 -4.18
CA LEU A 425 -21.10 -6.14 -3.81
C LEU A 425 -22.31 -6.58 -2.99
N LEU A 426 -22.87 -5.67 -2.19
CA LEU A 426 -24.05 -5.93 -1.37
C LEU A 426 -25.37 -5.57 -2.06
N GLN A 427 -25.32 -5.07 -3.31
CA GLN A 427 -26.50 -4.61 -4.02
C GLN A 427 -27.52 -5.74 -4.21
N GLY A 428 -28.78 -5.46 -3.88
CA GLY A 428 -29.87 -6.44 -3.98
C GLY A 428 -29.88 -7.52 -2.89
N ARG A 429 -28.93 -7.51 -1.95
CA ARG A 429 -28.90 -8.45 -0.83
C ARG A 429 -29.66 -7.93 0.38
N SER A 430 -30.48 -8.79 0.97
CA SER A 430 -31.18 -8.54 2.23
C SER A 430 -30.25 -8.74 3.43
N LEU A 431 -30.33 -7.85 4.41
CA LEU A 431 -29.61 -8.02 5.67
C LEU A 431 -30.02 -9.33 6.40
N ASP A 432 -31.30 -9.70 6.34
CA ASP A 432 -31.80 -10.91 7.02
C ASP A 432 -31.25 -12.20 6.38
N ASP A 433 -31.05 -12.20 5.06
CA ASP A 433 -30.46 -13.31 4.33
C ASP A 433 -28.96 -13.39 4.58
N ASP A 434 -28.28 -12.25 4.61
CA ASP A 434 -26.85 -12.13 4.91
C ASP A 434 -26.54 -12.54 6.36
N LEU A 435 -27.38 -12.14 7.31
CA LEU A 435 -27.28 -12.57 8.69
C LEU A 435 -27.53 -14.09 8.81
N GLY A 436 -28.53 -14.62 8.09
CA GLY A 436 -28.75 -16.06 8.00
C GLY A 436 -27.52 -16.82 7.51
N LEU A 437 -26.92 -16.35 6.40
CA LEU A 437 -25.71 -16.96 5.83
C LEU A 437 -24.54 -17.00 6.82
N VAL A 438 -24.37 -15.95 7.63
CA VAL A 438 -23.30 -15.89 8.63
C VAL A 438 -23.60 -16.79 9.83
N LEU A 439 -24.83 -16.79 10.34
CA LEU A 439 -25.22 -17.57 11.52
C LEU A 439 -25.30 -19.08 11.23
N ASP A 440 -25.68 -19.46 10.00
CA ASP A 440 -25.79 -20.85 9.58
C ASP A 440 -24.43 -21.45 9.17
N ASN A 441 -23.36 -20.64 9.14
CA ASN A 441 -22.01 -21.12 8.81
C ASN A 441 -21.48 -22.01 9.95
N PRO A 442 -21.20 -23.31 9.71
CA PRO A 442 -20.73 -24.23 10.75
C PRO A 442 -19.34 -23.86 11.32
N SER A 443 -18.60 -22.97 10.64
CA SER A 443 -17.31 -22.46 11.12
C SER A 443 -17.43 -21.21 11.99
N ALA A 444 -18.63 -20.63 12.15
CA ALA A 444 -18.85 -19.44 12.95
C ALA A 444 -18.59 -19.73 14.44
N THR A 445 -17.72 -18.94 15.06
CA THR A 445 -17.42 -19.01 16.49
C THR A 445 -18.32 -18.09 17.29
N ALA A 446 -18.41 -18.30 18.61
CA ALA A 446 -19.11 -17.40 19.52
C ALA A 446 -18.58 -15.95 19.45
N ASN A 447 -17.27 -15.77 19.24
CA ASN A 447 -16.68 -14.44 19.04
C ASN A 447 -17.14 -13.80 17.74
N ASP A 448 -17.34 -14.58 16.68
CA ASP A 448 -17.83 -14.06 15.41
C ASP A 448 -19.26 -13.54 15.53
N ILE A 449 -20.11 -14.28 16.25
CA ILE A 449 -21.50 -13.90 16.49
C ILE A 449 -21.57 -12.66 17.39
N ASN A 450 -20.73 -12.60 18.43
CA ASN A 450 -20.65 -11.42 19.29
C ASN A 450 -20.16 -10.19 18.52
N GLU A 451 -19.22 -10.34 17.59
CA GLU A 451 -18.77 -9.24 16.75
C GLU A 451 -19.88 -8.76 15.81
N VAL A 452 -20.62 -9.68 15.17
CA VAL A 452 -21.79 -9.35 14.35
C VAL A 452 -22.82 -8.55 15.15
N MET A 453 -23.14 -8.99 16.36
CA MET A 453 -24.12 -8.35 17.25
C MET A 453 -23.79 -6.89 17.58
N LYS A 454 -22.51 -6.51 17.67
CA LYS A 454 -22.10 -5.12 17.94
C LYS A 454 -22.49 -4.14 16.84
N HIS A 455 -22.69 -4.63 15.63
CA HIS A 455 -23.00 -3.82 14.45
C HIS A 455 -24.47 -3.92 14.02
N LEU A 456 -25.30 -4.65 14.78
CA LEU A 456 -26.75 -4.75 14.57
C LEU A 456 -27.51 -3.74 15.43
N TYR A 457 -28.58 -3.18 14.87
CA TYR A 457 -29.56 -2.43 15.63
C TYR A 457 -30.52 -3.36 16.39
N ASP A 458 -31.08 -2.89 17.51
CA ASP A 458 -32.02 -3.66 18.33
C ASP A 458 -33.15 -4.31 17.52
N HIS A 459 -33.70 -3.61 16.52
CA HIS A 459 -34.78 -4.14 15.70
C HIS A 459 -34.35 -5.35 14.83
N GLU A 460 -33.09 -5.39 14.38
CA GLU A 460 -32.52 -6.49 13.59
C GLU A 460 -32.27 -7.71 14.49
N ILE A 461 -31.76 -7.45 15.69
CA ILE A 461 -31.57 -8.46 16.75
C ILE A 461 -32.93 -9.10 17.10
N VAL A 462 -33.96 -8.28 17.35
CA VAL A 462 -35.29 -8.78 17.72
C VAL A 462 -35.91 -9.60 16.58
N ARG A 463 -35.80 -9.16 15.32
CA ARG A 463 -36.34 -9.91 14.18
C ARG A 463 -35.68 -11.28 13.97
N ASN A 464 -34.40 -11.39 14.33
CA ASN A 464 -33.58 -12.59 14.15
C ASN A 464 -33.27 -13.31 15.48
N ALA A 465 -33.99 -13.02 16.56
CA ALA A 465 -33.70 -13.53 17.90
C ALA A 465 -33.65 -15.06 17.97
N ASP A 466 -34.50 -15.75 17.21
CA ASP A 466 -34.53 -17.21 17.17
C ASP A 466 -33.30 -17.83 16.49
N LYS A 467 -32.79 -17.19 15.43
CA LYS A 467 -31.54 -17.58 14.78
C LYS A 467 -30.35 -17.32 15.69
N LEU A 468 -30.29 -16.14 16.31
CA LEU A 468 -29.23 -15.76 17.25
C LEU A 468 -29.20 -16.67 18.47
N PHE A 469 -30.36 -17.03 19.03
CA PHE A 469 -30.47 -18.02 20.10
C PHE A 469 -29.95 -19.39 19.64
N SER A 470 -30.33 -19.83 18.44
CA SER A 470 -29.85 -21.09 17.87
C SER A 470 -28.33 -21.09 17.67
N ALA A 471 -27.75 -19.91 17.40
CA ALA A 471 -26.31 -19.70 17.28
C ALA A 471 -25.59 -19.56 18.64
N GLY A 472 -26.31 -19.63 19.76
CA GLY A 472 -25.74 -19.63 21.11
C GLY A 472 -25.69 -18.26 21.80
N VAL A 473 -26.36 -17.23 21.27
CA VAL A 473 -26.52 -15.95 21.98
C VAL A 473 -27.37 -16.15 23.23
N SER A 474 -26.88 -15.62 24.36
CA SER A 474 -27.57 -15.73 25.65
C SER A 474 -28.99 -15.16 25.58
N ILE A 475 -29.95 -15.90 26.15
CA ILE A 475 -31.35 -15.49 26.23
C ILE A 475 -31.53 -14.17 27.00
N VAL A 476 -30.62 -13.86 27.93
CA VAL A 476 -30.63 -12.62 28.69
C VAL A 476 -30.32 -11.42 27.79
N ILE A 477 -29.34 -11.54 26.90
CA ILE A 477 -29.00 -10.49 25.92
C ILE A 477 -30.18 -10.25 24.99
N LEU A 478 -30.78 -11.34 24.47
CA LEU A 478 -31.95 -11.26 23.58
C LEU A 478 -33.16 -10.64 24.28
N ALA A 479 -33.44 -11.03 25.53
CA ALA A 479 -34.51 -10.45 26.33
C ALA A 479 -34.30 -8.95 26.56
N ASN A 480 -33.05 -8.52 26.80
CA ASN A 480 -32.74 -7.10 26.95
C ASN A 480 -32.94 -6.31 25.65
N SER A 481 -32.54 -6.84 24.49
CA SER A 481 -32.82 -6.20 23.19
C SER A 481 -34.32 -6.13 22.89
N ILE A 482 -35.08 -7.20 23.19
CA ILE A 482 -36.55 -7.22 23.06
C ILE A 482 -37.21 -6.14 23.92
N ARG A 483 -36.76 -6.01 25.17
CA ARG A 483 -37.21 -4.96 26.09
C ARG A 483 -36.88 -3.56 25.54
N SER A 484 -35.61 -3.35 25.16
CA SER A 484 -35.08 -2.05 24.76
C SER A 484 -35.73 -1.55 23.47
N TYR A 485 -36.04 -2.46 22.54
CA TYR A 485 -36.68 -2.09 21.28
C TYR A 485 -38.04 -1.43 21.50
N GLY A 486 -38.91 -2.01 22.35
CA GLY A 486 -40.09 -1.42 23.02
C GLY A 486 -41.17 -0.69 22.18
N LYS A 487 -40.89 -0.35 20.93
CA LYS A 487 -41.68 0.54 20.06
C LYS A 487 -42.74 -0.23 19.27
N GLU A 488 -42.49 -1.51 18.98
CA GLU A 488 -43.40 -2.35 18.18
C GLU A 488 -43.76 -3.64 18.92
N VAL A 489 -44.80 -3.57 19.73
CA VAL A 489 -45.27 -4.69 20.59
C VAL A 489 -45.51 -5.98 19.78
N THR A 490 -46.04 -5.85 18.55
CA THR A 490 -46.30 -7.00 17.67
C THR A 490 -45.02 -7.73 17.26
N ILE A 491 -43.95 -6.99 16.93
CA ILE A 491 -42.65 -7.58 16.56
C ILE A 491 -42.01 -8.25 17.78
N CYS A 492 -42.00 -7.58 18.93
CA CYS A 492 -41.46 -8.14 20.17
C CYS A 492 -42.18 -9.45 20.55
N ARG A 493 -43.52 -9.50 20.44
CA ARG A 493 -44.29 -10.71 20.72
C ARG A 493 -43.95 -11.84 19.75
N ALA A 494 -43.86 -11.55 18.45
CA ALA A 494 -43.47 -12.54 17.46
C ALA A 494 -42.06 -13.11 17.73
N ALA A 495 -41.12 -12.27 18.17
CA ALA A 495 -39.78 -12.72 18.55
C ALA A 495 -39.81 -13.66 19.77
N ILE A 496 -40.58 -13.31 20.81
CA ILE A 496 -40.78 -14.16 21.99
C ILE A 496 -41.40 -15.50 21.58
N ASP A 497 -42.44 -15.49 20.75
CA ASP A 497 -43.12 -16.71 20.30
C ASP A 497 -42.16 -17.64 19.55
N LYS A 498 -41.29 -17.10 18.69
CA LYS A 498 -40.25 -17.88 17.99
C LYS A 498 -39.20 -18.45 18.94
N LEU A 499 -38.74 -17.69 19.94
CA LEU A 499 -37.81 -18.19 20.95
C LEU A 499 -38.41 -19.35 21.74
N VAL A 500 -39.69 -19.25 22.11
CA VAL A 500 -40.42 -20.34 22.77
C VAL A 500 -40.53 -21.56 21.86
N GLN A 501 -40.82 -21.38 20.57
CA GLN A 501 -40.81 -22.48 19.58
C GLN A 501 -39.44 -23.15 19.45
N LYS A 502 -38.34 -22.42 19.67
CA LYS A 502 -36.97 -22.96 19.73
C LYS A 502 -36.62 -23.66 21.04
N GLY A 503 -37.57 -23.74 21.98
CA GLY A 503 -37.43 -24.48 23.24
C GLY A 503 -37.11 -23.62 24.46
N VAL A 504 -37.12 -22.29 24.33
CA VAL A 504 -37.01 -21.41 25.50
C VAL A 504 -38.26 -21.56 26.37
N ASN A 505 -38.08 -21.72 27.69
CA ASN A 505 -39.21 -21.73 28.62
C ASN A 505 -39.94 -20.37 28.56
N SER A 506 -41.23 -20.40 28.24
CA SER A 506 -42.05 -19.20 28.06
C SER A 506 -42.24 -18.40 29.35
N GLU A 507 -42.38 -19.06 30.49
CA GLU A 507 -42.54 -18.39 31.78
C GLU A 507 -41.26 -17.67 32.18
N TYR A 508 -40.11 -18.32 31.98
CA TYR A 508 -38.80 -17.75 32.21
C TYR A 508 -38.53 -16.53 31.31
N LEU A 509 -38.76 -16.63 30.00
CA LEU A 509 -38.51 -15.53 29.06
C LEU A 509 -39.42 -14.31 29.32
N ASN A 510 -40.72 -14.54 29.55
CA ASN A 510 -41.64 -13.44 29.87
C ASN A 510 -41.26 -12.81 31.21
N GLY A 511 -40.93 -13.62 32.21
CA GLY A 511 -40.48 -13.15 33.51
C GLY A 511 -39.18 -12.35 33.47
N LEU A 512 -38.19 -12.76 32.65
CA LEU A 512 -36.98 -11.98 32.38
C LEU A 512 -37.30 -10.60 31.82
N VAL A 513 -38.12 -10.55 30.75
CA VAL A 513 -38.48 -9.28 30.09
C VAL A 513 -39.20 -8.35 31.07
N ASP A 514 -40.12 -8.89 31.88
CA ASP A 514 -40.86 -8.11 32.87
C ASP A 514 -39.97 -7.63 34.02
N ALA A 515 -39.08 -8.47 34.53
CA ALA A 515 -38.12 -8.07 35.56
C ALA A 515 -37.12 -7.02 35.05
N MET A 516 -36.63 -7.14 33.80
CA MET A 516 -35.77 -6.12 33.19
C MET A 516 -36.50 -4.79 32.92
N ARG A 517 -37.83 -4.79 32.74
CA ARG A 517 -38.63 -3.55 32.67
C ARG A 517 -38.71 -2.82 34.01
N ALA A 518 -38.52 -3.53 35.11
CA ALA A 518 -38.52 -2.95 36.45
C ALA A 518 -37.20 -2.21 36.81
N ASN A 519 -36.25 -2.09 35.87
CA ASN A 519 -34.83 -1.84 36.18
C ASN A 519 -34.35 -0.35 36.13
N ARG A 520 -33.31 -0.05 36.93
CA ARG A 520 -32.60 1.19 37.37
C ARG A 520 -33.10 2.56 36.83
N ASN A 521 -33.57 3.38 37.77
CA ASN A 521 -33.60 4.84 37.64
C ASN A 521 -32.49 5.44 38.54
N GLY A 522 -31.37 5.91 37.98
CA GLY A 522 -30.40 6.78 38.69
C GLY A 522 -29.13 6.11 39.26
N TYR A 523 -28.09 6.94 39.49
CA TYR A 523 -26.69 6.59 39.76
C TYR A 523 -26.22 6.84 41.22
N ALA A 524 -27.11 6.92 42.23
CA ALA A 524 -26.71 7.06 43.63
C ALA A 524 -26.64 5.71 44.37
N SER A 525 -25.85 5.60 45.45
CA SER A 525 -25.73 4.37 46.26
C SER A 525 -27.06 3.91 46.89
N SER A 526 -27.90 4.85 47.30
CA SER A 526 -29.28 4.58 47.74
C SER A 526 -30.17 4.01 46.62
N ASP A 527 -29.80 4.22 45.35
CA ASP A 527 -30.55 3.72 44.20
C ASP A 527 -30.24 2.23 43.96
N ILE A 528 -29.10 1.71 44.42
CA ILE A 528 -28.70 0.30 44.21
C ILE A 528 -29.44 -0.66 45.14
N GLU A 529 -29.62 -0.28 46.40
CA GLU A 529 -30.40 -1.09 47.34
C GLU A 529 -31.88 -1.06 46.97
N ARG A 530 -32.37 0.13 46.64
CA ARG A 530 -33.73 0.31 46.13
C ARG A 530 -33.95 -0.47 44.82
N TRP A 531 -32.91 -0.56 43.99
CA TRP A 531 -32.92 -1.40 42.81
C TRP A 531 -33.04 -2.88 43.17
N ALA A 532 -32.21 -3.40 44.08
CA ALA A 532 -32.27 -4.80 44.52
C ALA A 532 -33.65 -5.13 45.13
N ASP A 533 -34.19 -4.25 45.97
CA ASP A 533 -35.53 -4.41 46.55
C ASP A 533 -36.63 -4.31 45.47
N GLY A 534 -36.46 -3.43 44.48
CA GLY A 534 -37.34 -3.32 43.31
C GLY A 534 -37.34 -4.59 42.46
N LEU A 535 -36.16 -5.14 42.19
CA LEU A 535 -35.99 -6.41 41.48
C LEU A 535 -36.63 -7.56 42.26
N LYS A 536 -36.39 -7.62 43.57
CA LYS A 536 -37.04 -8.59 44.47
C LYS A 536 -38.55 -8.56 44.35
N ASN A 537 -39.11 -7.37 44.44
CA ASN A 537 -40.56 -7.18 44.33
C ASN A 537 -41.07 -7.56 42.94
N ALA A 538 -40.36 -7.18 41.87
CA ALA A 538 -40.73 -7.51 40.50
C ALA A 538 -40.76 -9.04 40.29
N VAL A 539 -39.70 -9.74 40.69
CA VAL A 539 -39.59 -11.21 40.56
C VAL A 539 -40.64 -11.92 41.42
N ASN A 540 -40.86 -11.48 42.66
CA ASN A 540 -41.86 -12.10 43.55
C ASN A 540 -43.30 -11.96 43.04
N ASN A 541 -43.59 -10.89 42.29
CA ASN A 541 -44.90 -10.65 41.68
C ASN A 541 -45.13 -11.44 40.39
N LEU A 542 -44.11 -12.13 39.86
CA LEU A 542 -44.28 -12.99 38.69
C LEU A 542 -45.17 -14.21 39.03
N SER A 543 -45.99 -14.61 38.07
CA SER A 543 -46.95 -15.73 38.24
C SER A 543 -46.33 -17.12 38.05
N CYS A 544 -45.04 -17.22 37.75
CA CYS A 544 -44.33 -18.48 37.52
C CYS A 544 -43.89 -19.16 38.83
N ASP A 545 -43.39 -20.40 38.71
CA ASP A 545 -42.89 -21.17 39.86
C ASP A 545 -41.60 -20.60 40.48
N ASP A 546 -41.29 -21.05 41.70
CA ASP A 546 -40.15 -20.54 42.48
C ASP A 546 -38.80 -20.90 41.84
N GLU A 547 -38.70 -22.01 41.10
CA GLU A 547 -37.48 -22.40 40.40
C GLU A 547 -37.18 -21.42 39.25
N THR A 548 -38.20 -21.08 38.47
CA THR A 548 -38.15 -20.11 37.38
C THR A 548 -37.83 -18.71 37.90
N LYS A 549 -38.44 -18.29 39.02
CA LYS A 549 -38.12 -17.01 39.69
C LYS A 549 -36.64 -16.93 40.10
N ASN A 550 -36.11 -17.99 40.71
CA ASN A 550 -34.71 -18.06 41.11
C ASN A 550 -33.77 -17.98 39.91
N MET A 551 -34.10 -18.66 38.80
CA MET A 551 -33.33 -18.55 37.55
C MET A 551 -33.33 -17.13 36.99
N ILE A 552 -34.51 -16.47 36.92
CA ILE A 552 -34.65 -15.09 36.44
C ILE A 552 -33.78 -14.14 37.28
N ALA A 553 -33.90 -14.24 38.60
CA ALA A 553 -33.15 -13.38 39.51
C ALA A 553 -31.65 -13.58 39.36
N ARG A 554 -31.16 -14.82 39.36
CA ARG A 554 -29.75 -15.15 39.18
C ARG A 554 -29.19 -14.55 37.88
N ASP A 555 -29.89 -14.77 36.77
CA ASP A 555 -29.38 -14.39 35.45
C ASP A 555 -29.43 -12.86 35.23
N ILE A 556 -30.44 -12.17 35.79
CA ILE A 556 -30.48 -10.70 35.80
C ILE A 556 -29.35 -10.13 36.67
N ILE A 557 -29.11 -10.71 37.84
CA ILE A 557 -28.03 -10.27 38.73
C ILE A 557 -26.70 -10.40 38.01
N SER A 558 -26.38 -11.57 37.46
CA SER A 558 -25.14 -11.79 36.71
C SER A 558 -24.99 -10.79 35.55
N TYR A 559 -26.06 -10.56 34.78
CA TYR A 559 -26.05 -9.60 33.68
C TYR A 559 -25.81 -8.15 34.12
N GLU A 560 -26.58 -7.65 35.09
CA GLU A 560 -26.48 -6.27 35.56
C GLU A 560 -25.15 -5.99 36.26
N MET A 561 -24.58 -6.98 36.96
CA MET A 561 -23.27 -6.87 37.61
C MET A 561 -22.11 -6.61 36.65
N THR A 562 -22.28 -6.90 35.36
CA THR A 562 -21.26 -6.55 34.36
C THR A 562 -21.13 -5.04 34.15
N GLY A 563 -22.21 -4.28 34.35
CA GLY A 563 -22.28 -2.83 34.13
C GLY A 563 -22.17 -1.96 35.38
N MET A 564 -22.01 -2.55 36.58
CA MET A 564 -21.91 -1.80 37.84
C MET A 564 -20.53 -1.15 38.01
N ASN A 565 -20.49 0.04 38.61
CA ASN A 565 -19.25 0.70 39.04
C ASN A 565 -18.85 0.21 40.45
N GLY A 566 -17.56 0.02 40.66
CA GLY A 566 -16.94 -0.49 41.89
C GLY A 566 -17.32 0.21 43.19
N TYR A 567 -17.40 1.54 43.13
CA TYR A 567 -17.73 2.38 44.29
C TYR A 567 -19.14 2.15 44.85
N GLU A 568 -20.02 1.46 44.12
CA GLU A 568 -21.42 1.26 44.50
C GLU A 568 -21.67 0.03 45.40
N ILE A 569 -20.64 -0.79 45.68
CA ILE A 569 -20.82 -2.15 46.25
C ILE A 569 -20.52 -2.25 47.77
N TYR A 570 -20.16 -1.14 48.43
CA TYR A 570 -19.84 -1.10 49.87
C TYR A 570 -21.05 -0.81 50.78
N CYS A 571 -22.28 -0.87 50.27
CA CYS A 571 -23.46 -0.72 51.12
C CYS A 571 -23.66 -1.99 51.97
N GLU A 572 -23.72 -1.83 53.31
CA GLU A 572 -23.91 -2.94 54.25
C GLU A 572 -25.12 -3.80 53.84
N GLY A 573 -24.85 -5.06 53.50
CA GLY A 573 -25.88 -6.05 53.21
C GLY A 573 -26.30 -6.17 51.73
N PHE A 574 -25.76 -5.36 50.81
CA PHE A 574 -26.08 -5.49 49.38
C PHE A 574 -25.70 -6.85 48.80
N ILE A 575 -24.50 -7.36 49.11
CA ILE A 575 -24.05 -8.69 48.67
C ILE A 575 -25.01 -9.77 49.19
N ASN A 576 -25.38 -9.70 50.46
CA ASN A 576 -26.32 -10.66 51.05
C ASN A 576 -27.72 -10.55 50.41
N LYS A 577 -28.20 -9.34 50.10
CA LYS A 577 -29.47 -9.14 49.36
C LYS A 577 -29.43 -9.79 47.97
N LEU A 578 -28.32 -9.70 47.24
CA LEU A 578 -28.16 -10.34 45.93
C LEU A 578 -28.10 -11.87 46.05
N VAL A 579 -27.42 -12.40 47.06
CA VAL A 579 -27.37 -13.84 47.33
C VAL A 579 -28.76 -14.37 47.73
N ASP A 580 -29.47 -13.66 48.60
CA ASP A 580 -30.85 -14.00 49.01
C ASP A 580 -31.84 -14.00 47.83
N LEU A 581 -31.54 -13.23 46.79
CA LEU A 581 -32.30 -13.22 45.54
C LEU A 581 -31.97 -14.38 44.60
N GLY A 582 -30.94 -15.16 44.89
CA GLY A 582 -30.50 -16.29 44.06
C GLY A 582 -29.21 -16.04 43.28
N GLY A 583 -28.51 -14.92 43.52
CA GLY A 583 -27.18 -14.69 42.97
C GLY A 583 -26.11 -15.62 43.54
N ASP A 584 -25.15 -16.03 42.71
CA ASP A 584 -24.03 -16.86 43.15
C ASP A 584 -23.02 -16.03 43.97
N ARG A 585 -22.84 -16.37 45.25
CA ARG A 585 -21.97 -15.62 46.17
C ARG A 585 -20.54 -15.53 45.67
N ALA A 586 -20.00 -16.60 45.08
CA ALA A 586 -18.63 -16.63 44.61
C ALA A 586 -18.45 -15.74 43.36
N GLU A 587 -19.39 -15.76 42.41
CA GLU A 587 -19.41 -14.89 41.24
C GLU A 587 -19.52 -13.42 41.63
N ILE A 588 -20.46 -13.10 42.54
CA ILE A 588 -20.61 -11.76 43.10
C ILE A 588 -19.28 -11.31 43.70
N SER A 589 -18.67 -12.16 44.54
CA SER A 589 -17.44 -11.82 45.26
C SER A 589 -16.26 -11.56 44.33
N ARG A 590 -16.04 -12.42 43.32
CA ARG A 590 -14.99 -12.20 42.32
C ARG A 590 -15.13 -10.86 41.61
N ARG A 591 -16.36 -10.47 41.27
CA ARG A 591 -16.62 -9.22 40.56
C ARG A 591 -16.38 -8.02 41.46
N VAL A 592 -16.85 -8.07 42.70
CA VAL A 592 -16.67 -7.00 43.69
C VAL A 592 -15.18 -6.76 43.96
N LEU A 593 -14.42 -7.83 44.19
CA LEU A 593 -13.00 -7.75 44.51
C LEU A 593 -12.16 -7.04 43.44
N GLN A 594 -12.54 -7.12 42.15
CA GLN A 594 -11.86 -6.41 41.06
C GLN A 594 -11.91 -4.88 41.17
N PHE A 595 -12.80 -4.36 42.00
CA PHE A 595 -13.04 -2.94 42.12
C PHE A 595 -12.66 -2.35 43.47
N ILE A 596 -12.40 -3.20 44.47
CA ILE A 596 -11.89 -2.75 45.76
C ILE A 596 -10.39 -2.42 45.56
N PRO A 597 -9.93 -1.21 45.89
CA PRO A 597 -8.52 -0.90 45.84
C PRO A 597 -7.68 -1.86 46.69
N ASP A 598 -6.51 -2.28 46.18
CA ASP A 598 -5.63 -3.24 46.86
C ASP A 598 -5.32 -2.84 48.32
N TRP A 599 -5.08 -1.55 48.56
CA TRP A 599 -4.78 -1.02 49.91
C TRP A 599 -5.94 -1.22 50.90
N GLU A 600 -7.18 -1.20 50.42
CA GLU A 600 -8.37 -1.36 51.25
C GLU A 600 -8.63 -2.85 51.55
N ILE A 601 -8.30 -3.73 50.60
CA ILE A 601 -8.30 -5.19 50.82
C ILE A 601 -7.26 -5.56 51.89
N ASP A 602 -6.07 -4.96 51.83
CA ASP A 602 -5.00 -5.16 52.81
C ASP A 602 -5.39 -4.68 54.22
N GLU A 603 -6.12 -3.56 54.32
CA GLU A 603 -6.57 -3.00 55.59
C GLU A 603 -7.71 -3.82 56.23
N LEU A 604 -8.69 -4.25 55.43
CA LEU A 604 -9.84 -5.00 55.92
C LEU A 604 -9.49 -6.47 56.20
N GLY A 605 -8.68 -7.09 55.36
CA GLY A 605 -8.34 -8.51 55.45
C GLY A 605 -9.51 -9.45 55.15
N VAL A 606 -9.19 -10.74 55.03
CA VAL A 606 -10.14 -11.80 54.62
C VAL A 606 -11.35 -11.87 55.55
N ASP A 607 -11.13 -11.82 56.86
CA ASP A 607 -12.17 -11.99 57.88
C ASP A 607 -13.24 -10.88 57.81
N VAL A 608 -12.84 -9.62 57.62
CA VAL A 608 -13.76 -8.49 57.58
C VAL A 608 -14.53 -8.47 56.25
N LEU A 609 -13.83 -8.77 55.15
CA LEU A 609 -14.47 -8.89 53.83
C LEU A 609 -15.52 -10.02 53.80
N ALA A 610 -15.24 -11.15 54.45
CA ALA A 610 -16.21 -12.23 54.63
C ALA A 610 -17.40 -11.80 55.50
N GLN A 611 -17.18 -11.00 56.55
CA GLN A 611 -18.28 -10.43 57.36
C GLN A 611 -19.19 -9.48 56.55
N TYR A 612 -18.65 -8.80 55.55
CA TYR A 612 -19.45 -8.02 54.60
C TYR A 612 -20.22 -8.87 53.56
N GLY A 613 -20.07 -10.20 53.62
CA GLY A 613 -20.81 -11.15 52.80
C GLY A 613 -20.04 -11.65 51.58
N LEU A 614 -18.76 -11.32 51.43
CA LEU A 614 -17.94 -11.93 50.37
C LEU A 614 -17.69 -13.41 50.66
N ASP A 615 -17.48 -14.18 49.60
CA ASP A 615 -17.05 -15.57 49.69
C ASP A 615 -15.59 -15.61 50.14
N GLU A 616 -15.38 -16.11 51.35
CA GLU A 616 -14.07 -16.21 52.01
C GLU A 616 -12.99 -16.82 51.10
N LYS A 617 -13.32 -17.90 50.36
CA LYS A 617 -12.35 -18.59 49.49
C LYS A 617 -11.98 -17.76 48.27
N GLU A 618 -12.91 -16.98 47.71
CA GLU A 618 -12.60 -16.10 46.59
C GLU A 618 -11.76 -14.90 47.04
N VAL A 619 -12.00 -14.39 48.27
CA VAL A 619 -11.15 -13.35 48.87
C VAL A 619 -9.74 -13.87 49.12
N GLU A 620 -9.58 -15.05 49.72
CA GLU A 620 -8.27 -15.70 49.94
C GLU A 620 -7.50 -15.87 48.63
N LYS A 621 -8.16 -16.35 47.58
CA LYS A 621 -7.54 -16.51 46.25
C LYS A 621 -7.11 -15.17 45.66
N TYR A 622 -7.93 -14.14 45.80
CA TYR A 622 -7.64 -12.81 45.26
C TYR A 622 -6.45 -12.18 45.97
N VAL A 623 -6.44 -12.19 47.30
CA VAL A 623 -5.31 -11.71 48.13
C VAL A 623 -4.03 -12.48 47.80
N ALA A 624 -4.09 -13.81 47.64
CA ALA A 624 -2.93 -14.61 47.24
C ALA A 624 -2.39 -14.28 45.84
N SER A 625 -3.20 -13.66 44.97
CA SER A 625 -2.81 -13.24 43.63
C SER A 625 -2.26 -11.81 43.56
N MET A 626 -2.34 -11.04 44.65
CA MET A 626 -1.86 -9.66 44.69
C MET A 626 -0.33 -9.58 44.69
N PRO A 627 0.27 -8.72 43.84
CA PRO A 627 1.71 -8.50 43.82
C PRO A 627 2.15 -7.68 45.05
N GLY A 628 2.38 -8.33 46.18
CA GLY A 628 2.92 -7.67 47.38
C GLY A 628 2.55 -8.27 48.74
N ALA A 629 1.70 -9.30 48.80
CA ALA A 629 1.27 -9.90 50.06
C ALA A 629 2.36 -10.79 50.71
N MET A 630 3.45 -10.18 51.17
CA MET A 630 4.23 -10.55 52.35
C MET A 630 5.23 -9.44 52.69
N GLY A 631 4.82 -8.54 53.58
CA GLY A 631 5.67 -7.50 54.16
C GLY A 631 4.88 -6.72 55.20
N GLY A 632 4.73 -7.30 56.40
CA GLY A 632 3.88 -6.76 57.46
C GLY A 632 4.22 -5.32 57.85
N TYR A 633 3.19 -4.48 57.90
CA TYR A 633 3.20 -3.30 58.75
C TYR A 633 2.85 -3.73 60.17
N GLY A 634 3.87 -4.22 60.87
CA GLY A 634 3.92 -4.21 62.31
C GLY A 634 4.94 -3.16 62.74
N GLU A 635 4.46 -1.98 63.09
CA GLU A 635 4.87 -1.19 64.26
C GLU A 635 3.78 -0.18 64.63
#